data_AF-A0A2V1CDF6-F1
#
_entry.id   AF-A0A2V1CDF6-F1
#
_cell.length_a   1.000
_cell.length_b   1.000
_cell.length_c   1.000
_cell.angle_alpha   90.00
_cell.angle_beta   90.00
_cell.angle_gamma   90.00
#
_symmetry.space_group_name_H-M   'P 1'
#
loop_
_entity.id
_entity.type
_entity.pdbx_description
1 polymer ?
#
loop_
_entity_poly.entity_id
_entity_poly.type
_entity_poly.pdbx_seq_one_letter_code
_entity_poly.pdbx_strand_id
1 'polypeptide(L)'
;MGDWDCYCALCAAPFHCFDPFNEEFGERRDAFDPEVISVEDMAWLENLMLLGFNPNAPGVSKCYITGPASSSDYGSFYCEVGDDANVPPATEQGPPPNIRLTAYSTYDPNEPMCFPFHSDCLKLLAQAVTYQMNGKCAPKPDLAVLNKDVLYATMSKLSEEYHNALKLDYGELAESAGEQYWGCQPGNEAWVSNPLTSPQITSFLSTLKDQTQSNTSPPTTAKDHTQPPAHAFSHPSNPFTTLAKEITCEILLHLPYTTLQNLTLSGLLPFHLPSISAFWKRKLLLDMPFLWDLPVLSSPGNGFDMYREMRRQCFATTPELGEGEGDVPRVVGERDASLVLGLANRRRVWRACAQLAELYEKELRENKVGEEVGEVDEEIVKGSVSVGMPIVAAPVSMDAKFLSVYLLEKWGDLQKELELKFYFEDKGDREGEGPGRLCGVERVGGRIFGGRTGEGVSVVVGERVRVEGFVLKVGGAGEFGKGARVGVTGVKVLFQDGSETQVGSDDGDKRLLKASEGKVITGLVGELANGVIQRFGLLQCPRGTTLSPSLPTPPTLQRHLWKSTLPPPNLQASTYQTGYWTPDRSFDTIPMSFLLFGTTPSELANITDFSSDAKLRSLAVHFADGSERSIGPRDGAEGARKVFRIDGRGGEVVKKVEVGMNHLPMAIKITTSYNRICFFGTNQKNAHTIYEPPSSTHLIAGLYASWGYSVDRKECTTISILSARKDGELGEEVMGVQDGNSWSPPGFENARPLAPRSEAIAVAGEEDYVEFAGRWW
;
A
#
# COMPACT_ATOMS: atom_id res chain seq x y z
N MET A 1 7.17 6.69 -21.70
CA MET A 1 7.77 7.43 -20.58
C MET A 1 9.07 6.70 -20.24
N GLY A 2 10.13 7.41 -19.86
CA GLY A 2 11.37 6.77 -19.42
C GLY A 2 11.17 6.06 -18.08
N ASP A 3 12.02 5.08 -17.79
CA ASP A 3 12.10 4.43 -16.48
C ASP A 3 12.54 5.42 -15.38
N TRP A 4 12.47 5.06 -14.10
CA TRP A 4 12.99 5.89 -13.00
C TRP A 4 13.44 5.03 -11.81
N ASP A 5 14.42 5.53 -11.06
CA ASP A 5 14.91 4.87 -9.86
C ASP A 5 14.00 5.16 -8.66
N CYS A 6 13.86 4.15 -7.80
CA CYS A 6 13.24 4.28 -6.48
C CYS A 6 14.31 4.21 -5.40
N TYR A 7 14.16 5.03 -4.36
CA TYR A 7 15.13 5.11 -3.28
C TYR A 7 14.57 4.54 -1.97
N CYS A 8 15.47 4.16 -1.07
CA CYS A 8 15.08 3.71 0.27
C CYS A 8 14.40 4.81 1.07
N ALA A 9 13.22 4.52 1.62
CA ALA A 9 12.40 5.46 2.38
C ALA A 9 13.13 6.08 3.59
N LEU A 10 14.15 5.40 4.11
CA LEU A 10 14.87 5.77 5.32
C LEU A 10 16.25 6.40 5.06
N CYS A 11 16.88 6.15 3.91
CA CYS A 11 18.22 6.65 3.63
C CYS A 11 18.37 7.31 2.26
N ALA A 12 17.38 7.28 1.38
CA ALA A 12 17.43 7.78 0.00
C ALA A 12 18.60 7.23 -0.86
N ALA A 13 19.27 6.17 -0.43
CA ALA A 13 20.23 5.45 -1.26
C ALA A 13 19.48 4.52 -2.24
N PRO A 14 20.07 4.18 -3.38
CA PRO A 14 19.44 3.30 -4.37
C PRO A 14 19.43 1.85 -3.89
N PHE A 15 18.69 1.00 -4.61
CA PHE A 15 18.62 -0.44 -4.36
C PHE A 15 19.64 -1.25 -5.15
N HIS A 16 20.23 -0.63 -6.17
CA HIS A 16 21.36 -1.14 -6.92
C HIS A 16 22.08 0.07 -7.54
N CYS A 17 23.38 -0.07 -7.84
CA CYS A 17 24.11 0.93 -8.62
C CYS A 17 24.47 0.29 -9.96
N PHE A 18 23.88 0.78 -11.05
CA PHE A 18 24.25 0.31 -12.39
C PHE A 18 25.64 0.84 -12.76
N ASP A 19 26.55 -0.06 -13.17
CA ASP A 19 27.94 0.23 -13.53
C ASP A 19 28.63 1.28 -12.60
N PRO A 20 28.83 0.95 -11.30
CA PRO A 20 29.26 1.92 -10.31
C PRO A 20 30.65 2.52 -10.57
N PHE A 21 31.44 1.89 -11.44
CA PHE A 21 32.80 2.31 -11.79
C PHE A 21 32.95 2.76 -13.26
N ASN A 22 31.84 2.78 -14.01
CA ASN A 22 31.77 3.19 -15.41
C ASN A 22 32.81 2.48 -16.30
N GLU A 23 32.81 1.13 -16.23
CA GLU A 23 33.76 0.29 -16.96
C GLU A 23 33.44 0.22 -18.46
N GLU A 24 32.18 0.41 -18.87
CA GLU A 24 31.74 0.24 -20.27
C GLU A 24 31.81 1.52 -21.13
N PHE A 25 31.62 2.71 -20.57
CA PHE A 25 31.42 3.94 -21.37
C PHE A 25 32.61 4.92 -21.40
N GLY A 26 33.71 4.60 -20.70
CA GLY A 26 35.00 5.31 -20.83
C GLY A 26 35.02 6.76 -20.29
N GLU A 27 33.88 7.34 -19.91
CA GLU A 27 33.77 8.66 -19.29
C GLU A 27 33.69 8.53 -17.76
N ARG A 28 34.84 8.45 -17.08
CA ARG A 28 34.94 8.33 -15.61
C ARG A 28 34.37 9.51 -14.78
N ARG A 29 33.61 10.43 -15.38
CA ARG A 29 33.07 11.62 -14.68
C ARG A 29 31.88 11.27 -13.77
N ASP A 30 31.18 10.17 -14.07
CA ASP A 30 30.00 9.69 -13.34
C ASP A 30 30.24 8.28 -12.76
N ALA A 31 31.24 8.13 -11.88
CA ALA A 31 31.61 6.85 -11.27
C ALA A 31 32.11 7.03 -9.82
N PHE A 32 31.97 6.01 -8.98
CA PHE A 32 32.65 5.95 -7.68
C PHE A 32 34.14 5.63 -7.84
N ASP A 33 34.94 5.99 -6.83
CA ASP A 33 36.35 5.60 -6.80
C ASP A 33 36.53 4.15 -6.26
N PRO A 34 37.04 3.20 -7.07
CA PRO A 34 37.26 1.82 -6.64
C PRO A 34 38.35 1.66 -5.57
N GLU A 35 39.20 2.68 -5.35
CA GLU A 35 40.13 2.71 -4.22
C GLU A 35 39.43 3.09 -2.90
N VAL A 36 38.23 3.66 -2.98
CA VAL A 36 37.47 4.14 -1.82
C VAL A 36 36.42 3.14 -1.36
N ILE A 37 35.71 2.52 -2.29
CA ILE A 37 34.61 1.57 -2.04
C ILE A 37 34.64 0.42 -3.06
N SER A 38 34.33 -0.80 -2.61
CA SER A 38 34.21 -1.98 -3.49
C SER A 38 32.76 -2.39 -3.75
N VAL A 39 32.54 -3.32 -4.70
CA VAL A 39 31.21 -3.91 -4.94
C VAL A 39 30.69 -4.61 -3.70
N GLU A 40 31.55 -5.30 -2.96
CA GLU A 40 31.19 -5.99 -1.71
C GLU A 40 30.74 -5.02 -0.62
N ASP A 41 31.33 -3.82 -0.56
CA ASP A 41 30.90 -2.77 0.38
C ASP A 41 29.50 -2.22 0.04
N MET A 42 29.08 -2.30 -1.23
CA MET A 42 27.78 -1.86 -1.74
C MET A 42 26.72 -2.97 -1.80
N ALA A 43 27.09 -4.24 -1.63
CA ALA A 43 26.18 -5.39 -1.75
C ALA A 43 24.97 -5.32 -0.80
N TRP A 44 25.06 -4.54 0.28
CA TRP A 44 23.94 -4.31 1.20
C TRP A 44 22.77 -3.52 0.60
N LEU A 45 23.00 -2.77 -0.49
CA LEU A 45 21.96 -1.98 -1.16
C LEU A 45 20.86 -2.86 -1.75
N GLU A 46 21.19 -4.10 -2.13
CA GLU A 46 20.25 -5.09 -2.63
C GLU A 46 19.48 -5.80 -1.51
N ASN A 47 19.89 -5.64 -0.24
CA ASN A 47 19.20 -6.22 0.91
C ASN A 47 17.99 -5.36 1.32
N LEU A 48 16.94 -5.39 0.51
CA LEU A 48 15.75 -4.57 0.68
C LEU A 48 14.50 -5.39 1.01
N MET A 49 13.55 -4.73 1.67
CA MET A 49 12.20 -5.21 1.97
C MET A 49 11.23 -4.05 1.80
N LEU A 50 9.93 -4.35 1.76
CA LEU A 50 8.89 -3.34 1.59
C LEU A 50 7.88 -3.40 2.74
N LEU A 51 7.47 -2.23 3.22
CA LEU A 51 6.29 -2.08 4.07
C LEU A 51 5.08 -1.87 3.18
N GLY A 52 4.14 -2.80 3.21
CA GLY A 52 2.91 -2.76 2.42
C GLY A 52 1.67 -2.75 3.30
N PHE A 53 0.52 -2.55 2.66
CA PHE A 53 -0.80 -2.58 3.26
C PHE A 53 -1.67 -3.61 2.56
N ASN A 54 -2.17 -4.58 3.30
CA ASN A 54 -3.06 -5.62 2.78
C ASN A 54 -4.47 -5.41 3.34
N PRO A 55 -5.41 -4.83 2.57
CA PRO A 55 -6.78 -4.63 3.03
C PRO A 55 -7.53 -5.94 3.31
N ASN A 56 -7.04 -7.06 2.76
CA ASN A 56 -7.60 -8.40 2.93
C ASN A 56 -6.93 -9.21 4.05
N ALA A 57 -5.93 -8.65 4.75
CA ALA A 57 -5.28 -9.34 5.85
C ALA A 57 -6.28 -9.62 7.01
N PRO A 58 -6.13 -10.74 7.74
CA PRO A 58 -6.94 -11.01 8.93
C PRO A 58 -6.64 -10.02 10.07
N GLY A 59 -7.46 -10.02 11.12
CA GLY A 59 -7.25 -9.16 12.31
C GLY A 59 -7.51 -7.67 12.09
N VAL A 60 -7.09 -6.85 13.05
CA VAL A 60 -7.16 -5.37 12.98
C VAL A 60 -5.98 -4.76 12.26
N SER A 61 -4.79 -5.34 12.40
CA SER A 61 -3.60 -4.91 11.66
C SER A 61 -3.73 -5.25 10.18
N LYS A 62 -3.27 -4.36 9.30
CA LYS A 62 -3.35 -4.52 7.84
C LYS A 62 -1.98 -4.43 7.18
N CYS A 63 -1.03 -3.79 7.85
CA CYS A 63 0.30 -3.59 7.31
C CYS A 63 1.18 -4.82 7.53
N TYR A 64 2.15 -4.98 6.62
CA TYR A 64 3.08 -6.09 6.61
C TYR A 64 4.45 -5.65 6.12
N ILE A 65 5.48 -6.39 6.50
CA ILE A 65 6.82 -6.29 5.89
C ILE A 65 7.04 -7.55 5.06
N THR A 66 7.46 -7.39 3.81
CA THR A 66 7.75 -8.51 2.90
C THR A 66 8.99 -9.30 3.33
N GLY A 67 9.22 -10.44 2.69
CA GLY A 67 10.56 -11.02 2.62
C GLY A 67 11.51 -10.17 1.77
N PRO A 68 12.71 -10.70 1.45
CA PRO A 68 13.65 -10.09 0.52
C PRO A 68 12.99 -9.70 -0.79
N ALA A 69 13.44 -8.60 -1.38
CA ALA A 69 12.89 -8.10 -2.64
C ALA A 69 14.00 -7.67 -3.61
N SER A 70 13.64 -7.61 -4.89
CA SER A 70 14.47 -7.04 -5.95
C SER A 70 13.72 -5.91 -6.65
N SER A 71 14.45 -4.83 -6.97
CA SER A 71 13.91 -3.73 -7.76
C SER A 71 13.79 -4.10 -9.24
N SER A 72 12.80 -3.54 -9.90
CA SER A 72 12.52 -3.65 -11.33
C SER A 72 12.04 -2.29 -11.85
N ASP A 73 11.99 -2.16 -13.17
CA ASP A 73 11.54 -0.97 -13.89
C ASP A 73 10.21 -0.40 -13.37
N TYR A 74 10.05 0.91 -13.55
CA TYR A 74 8.86 1.70 -13.22
C TYR A 74 8.47 1.62 -11.74
N GLY A 75 9.48 1.59 -10.85
CA GLY A 75 9.29 1.48 -9.40
C GLY A 75 8.62 0.18 -8.94
N SER A 76 8.66 -0.86 -9.77
CA SER A 76 8.13 -2.18 -9.43
C SER A 76 9.14 -2.97 -8.60
N PHE A 77 8.65 -3.84 -7.72
CA PHE A 77 9.47 -4.72 -6.90
C PHE A 77 8.91 -6.13 -6.93
N TYR A 78 9.81 -7.11 -7.04
CA TYR A 78 9.48 -8.52 -6.86
C TYR A 78 9.87 -8.93 -5.44
N CYS A 79 8.87 -9.26 -4.64
CA CYS A 79 9.04 -9.48 -3.20
C CYS A 79 8.73 -10.93 -2.85
N GLU A 80 9.60 -11.57 -2.10
CA GLU A 80 9.26 -12.83 -1.44
C GLU A 80 8.17 -12.58 -0.38
N VAL A 81 7.32 -13.59 -0.15
CA VAL A 81 6.22 -13.49 0.82
C VAL A 81 6.75 -13.24 2.24
N GLY A 82 7.83 -13.92 2.66
CA GLY A 82 8.36 -13.82 4.02
C GLY A 82 7.46 -14.46 5.09
N ASP A 83 7.73 -14.13 6.36
CA ASP A 83 7.09 -14.75 7.53
C ASP A 83 5.88 -13.98 8.09
N ASP A 84 5.61 -12.78 7.56
CA ASP A 84 4.56 -11.90 8.06
C ASP A 84 3.17 -12.37 7.59
N ALA A 85 2.31 -12.74 8.53
CA ALA A 85 0.99 -13.32 8.26
C ALA A 85 0.03 -12.37 7.51
N ASN A 86 0.33 -11.08 7.46
CA ASN A 86 -0.48 -10.09 6.75
C ASN A 86 -0.08 -9.92 5.27
N VAL A 87 0.99 -10.56 4.81
CA VAL A 87 1.45 -10.46 3.42
C VAL A 87 0.40 -11.11 2.48
N PRO A 88 0.05 -10.48 1.34
CA PRO A 88 -0.91 -11.05 0.41
C PRO A 88 -0.36 -12.34 -0.24
N PRO A 89 -1.24 -13.20 -0.78
CA PRO A 89 -0.81 -14.37 -1.55
C PRO A 89 0.06 -13.95 -2.74
N ALA A 90 1.01 -14.82 -3.11
CA ALA A 90 1.88 -14.59 -4.26
C ALA A 90 1.07 -14.37 -5.56
N THR A 91 1.44 -13.33 -6.29
CA THR A 91 0.84 -12.99 -7.59
C THR A 91 1.43 -13.83 -8.72
N GLU A 92 2.67 -14.29 -8.54
CA GLU A 92 3.39 -15.09 -9.53
C GLU A 92 3.79 -16.45 -8.94
N GLN A 93 3.38 -17.52 -9.61
CA GLN A 93 3.68 -18.90 -9.22
C GLN A 93 5.04 -19.32 -9.79
N GLY A 94 6.13 -18.71 -9.28
CA GLY A 94 7.51 -19.14 -9.50
C GLY A 94 8.10 -19.74 -8.22
N PRO A 95 9.24 -20.46 -8.28
CA PRO A 95 10.08 -20.73 -7.12
C PRO A 95 11.24 -19.71 -7.05
N PRO A 96 11.32 -18.83 -6.03
CA PRO A 96 10.36 -18.64 -4.94
C PRO A 96 9.08 -17.91 -5.39
N PRO A 97 7.94 -18.12 -4.70
CA PRO A 97 6.69 -17.46 -5.01
C PRO A 97 6.78 -15.97 -4.63
N ASN A 98 6.51 -15.11 -5.60
CA ASN A 98 6.75 -13.67 -5.46
C ASN A 98 5.45 -12.86 -5.59
N ILE A 99 5.48 -11.69 -4.96
CA ILE A 99 4.46 -10.66 -5.05
C ILE A 99 5.07 -9.48 -5.77
N ARG A 100 4.39 -8.98 -6.80
CA ARG A 100 4.75 -7.73 -7.45
C ARG A 100 4.08 -6.57 -6.73
N LEU A 101 4.85 -5.56 -6.35
CA LEU A 101 4.36 -4.33 -5.69
C LEU A 101 4.96 -3.09 -6.37
N THR A 102 4.30 -1.94 -6.28
CA THR A 102 4.85 -0.65 -6.75
C THR A 102 5.02 0.34 -5.59
N ALA A 103 6.23 0.91 -5.48
CA ALA A 103 6.61 1.81 -4.40
C ALA A 103 6.17 3.26 -4.66
N TYR A 104 5.83 3.99 -3.59
CA TYR A 104 5.52 5.44 -3.53
C TYR A 104 4.30 5.92 -4.35
N SER A 105 4.03 5.34 -5.52
CA SER A 105 2.96 5.74 -6.42
C SER A 105 2.45 4.53 -7.20
N THR A 106 1.13 4.32 -7.20
CA THR A 106 0.47 3.25 -7.97
C THR A 106 -0.38 3.88 -9.08
N TYR A 107 -0.28 3.34 -10.31
CA TYR A 107 -1.19 3.73 -11.39
C TYR A 107 -2.59 3.13 -11.22
N ASP A 108 -2.70 2.05 -10.45
CA ASP A 108 -3.96 1.44 -10.07
C ASP A 108 -4.46 2.06 -8.75
N PRO A 109 -5.56 2.84 -8.78
CA PRO A 109 -6.15 3.44 -7.58
C PRO A 109 -6.67 2.41 -6.56
N ASN A 110 -6.71 1.11 -6.89
CA ASN A 110 -7.07 0.03 -5.96
C ASN A 110 -5.84 -0.61 -5.30
N GLU A 111 -4.65 -0.45 -5.88
CA GLU A 111 -3.42 -1.00 -5.34
C GLU A 111 -2.86 -0.06 -4.26
N PRO A 112 -2.73 -0.52 -3.01
CA PRO A 112 -2.08 0.27 -1.97
C PRO A 112 -0.60 0.46 -2.31
N MET A 113 -0.10 1.70 -2.17
CA MET A 113 1.33 1.95 -2.29
C MET A 113 2.12 1.22 -1.20
N CYS A 114 3.40 0.95 -1.46
CA CYS A 114 4.34 0.41 -0.48
C CYS A 114 5.58 1.30 -0.33
N PHE A 115 6.33 1.08 0.75
CA PHE A 115 7.52 1.85 1.09
C PHE A 115 8.74 0.93 1.17
N PRO A 116 9.69 1.05 0.22
CA PRO A 116 10.85 0.18 0.18
C PRO A 116 11.96 0.71 1.09
N PHE A 117 12.70 -0.18 1.74
CA PHE A 117 13.85 0.18 2.57
C PHE A 117 14.86 -0.95 2.67
N HIS A 118 16.11 -0.60 2.95
CA HIS A 118 17.13 -1.57 3.29
C HIS A 118 16.89 -2.17 4.69
N SER A 119 17.17 -3.47 4.86
CA SER A 119 17.00 -4.17 6.14
C SER A 119 17.76 -3.51 7.29
N ASP A 120 18.97 -3.02 7.03
CA ASP A 120 19.79 -2.34 8.04
C ASP A 120 19.27 -0.94 8.39
N CYS A 121 18.61 -0.25 7.45
CA CYS A 121 17.96 1.03 7.74
C CYS A 121 16.74 0.86 8.67
N LEU A 122 15.97 -0.23 8.53
CA LEU A 122 14.85 -0.51 9.43
C LEU A 122 15.33 -0.75 10.87
N LYS A 123 16.47 -1.42 11.06
CA LYS A 123 17.10 -1.60 12.37
C LYS A 123 17.53 -0.26 13.00
N LEU A 124 18.03 0.67 12.19
CA LEU A 124 18.35 2.03 12.63
C LEU A 124 17.09 2.80 13.04
N LEU A 125 16.00 2.67 12.28
CA LEU A 125 14.71 3.26 12.64
C LEU A 125 14.19 2.73 13.98
N ALA A 126 14.24 1.41 14.21
CA ALA A 126 13.83 0.82 15.48
C ALA A 126 14.61 1.39 16.68
N GLN A 127 15.92 1.63 16.51
CA GLN A 127 16.74 2.28 17.52
C GLN A 127 16.37 3.76 17.72
N ALA A 128 16.14 4.50 16.63
CA ALA A 128 15.71 5.89 16.71
C ALA A 128 14.36 6.05 17.43
N VAL A 129 13.38 5.18 17.13
CA VAL A 129 12.09 5.12 17.84
C VAL A 129 12.28 4.78 19.31
N THR A 130 13.11 3.78 19.63
CA THR A 130 13.40 3.42 21.03
C THR A 130 14.03 4.59 21.79
N TYR A 131 14.97 5.29 21.17
CA TYR A 131 15.61 6.47 21.73
C TYR A 131 14.61 7.61 21.93
N GLN A 132 13.76 7.89 20.95
CA GLN A 132 12.73 8.92 21.02
C GLN A 132 11.77 8.68 22.19
N MET A 133 11.33 7.43 22.39
CA MET A 133 10.38 7.09 23.45
C MET A 133 11.00 7.02 24.85
N ASN A 134 12.26 6.57 24.97
CA ASN A 134 12.87 6.24 26.27
C ASN A 134 14.09 7.12 26.65
N GLY A 135 14.54 7.99 25.76
CA GLY A 135 15.78 8.76 25.88
C GLY A 135 17.07 7.92 25.81
N LYS A 136 16.96 6.63 25.46
CA LYS A 136 18.08 5.68 25.35
C LYS A 136 17.79 4.60 24.31
N CYS A 137 18.81 4.22 23.55
CA CYS A 137 18.77 3.10 22.61
C CYS A 137 18.76 1.74 23.33
N ALA A 138 18.25 0.71 22.66
CA ALA A 138 18.34 -0.67 23.14
C ALA A 138 19.74 -1.25 22.87
N PRO A 139 20.21 -2.24 23.66
CA PRO A 139 21.51 -2.89 23.39
C PRO A 139 21.60 -3.53 22.01
N LYS A 140 20.46 -3.95 21.45
CA LYS A 140 20.33 -4.49 20.09
C LYS A 140 19.06 -3.92 19.47
N PRO A 141 19.03 -3.69 18.14
CA PRO A 141 17.82 -3.31 17.45
C PRO A 141 16.75 -4.39 17.64
N ASP A 142 15.56 -3.98 18.06
CA ASP A 142 14.38 -4.84 18.18
C ASP A 142 13.29 -4.31 17.27
N LEU A 143 12.94 -5.06 16.22
CA LEU A 143 11.92 -4.63 15.26
C LEU A 143 10.51 -4.73 15.84
N ALA A 144 10.30 -5.47 16.94
CA ALA A 144 9.00 -5.61 17.59
C ALA A 144 8.48 -4.30 18.21
N VAL A 145 9.36 -3.30 18.41
CA VAL A 145 8.97 -1.96 18.87
C VAL A 145 8.16 -1.19 17.83
N LEU A 146 8.25 -1.58 16.56
CA LEU A 146 7.60 -0.90 15.45
C LEU A 146 6.20 -1.46 15.20
N ASN A 147 5.18 -0.69 15.56
CA ASN A 147 3.82 -0.90 15.05
C ASN A 147 3.78 -0.58 13.54
N LYS A 148 3.59 -1.61 12.71
CA LYS A 148 3.57 -1.52 11.24
C LYS A 148 2.47 -0.60 10.70
N ASP A 149 1.28 -0.60 11.32
CA ASP A 149 0.15 0.22 10.86
C ASP A 149 0.41 1.71 11.10
N VAL A 150 0.97 2.04 12.27
CA VAL A 150 1.41 3.41 12.57
C VAL A 150 2.55 3.84 11.65
N LEU A 151 3.50 2.94 11.39
CA LEU A 151 4.63 3.24 10.51
C LEU A 151 4.15 3.50 9.07
N TYR A 152 3.27 2.66 8.54
CA TYR A 152 2.70 2.84 7.20
C TYR A 152 1.97 4.16 7.10
N ALA A 153 1.06 4.46 8.05
CA ALA A 153 0.33 5.71 8.07
C ALA A 153 1.26 6.94 8.16
N THR A 154 2.36 6.84 8.93
CA THR A 154 3.35 7.92 9.04
C THR A 154 4.09 8.13 7.71
N MET A 155 4.52 7.04 7.06
CA MET A 155 5.19 7.11 5.75
C MET A 155 4.26 7.59 4.64
N SER A 156 2.99 7.18 4.64
CA SER A 156 1.98 7.65 3.68
C SER A 156 1.79 9.17 3.72
N LYS A 157 1.81 9.79 4.90
CA LYS A 157 1.72 11.26 5.06
C LYS A 157 2.93 12.01 4.50
N LEU A 158 4.06 11.33 4.33
CA LEU A 158 5.30 11.89 3.78
C LEU A 158 5.51 11.52 2.31
N SER A 159 4.61 10.72 1.72
CA SER A 159 4.65 10.37 0.31
C SER A 159 3.94 11.46 -0.51
N GLU A 160 4.55 11.86 -1.63
CA GLU A 160 3.95 12.77 -2.59
C GLU A 160 3.77 12.04 -3.94
N GLU A 161 2.73 12.41 -4.69
CA GLU A 161 2.43 11.77 -5.99
C GLU A 161 3.62 11.98 -6.93
N TYR A 162 4.06 10.90 -7.59
CA TYR A 162 5.21 10.89 -8.51
C TYR A 162 6.60 11.09 -7.89
N HIS A 163 6.74 11.08 -6.56
CA HIS A 163 8.05 11.04 -5.92
C HIS A 163 8.58 9.60 -5.76
N ASN A 164 9.89 9.48 -5.67
CA ASN A 164 10.65 8.22 -5.53
C ASN A 164 11.34 8.06 -4.16
N ALA A 165 11.04 8.95 -3.22
CA ALA A 165 11.46 8.93 -1.83
C ALA A 165 10.43 9.63 -0.94
N LEU A 166 10.54 9.47 0.39
CA LEU A 166 9.70 10.22 1.33
C LEU A 166 10.19 11.68 1.45
N LYS A 167 9.28 12.58 1.82
CA LYS A 167 9.61 13.98 2.13
C LYS A 167 10.33 14.12 3.48
N LEU A 168 11.60 13.72 3.51
CA LEU A 168 12.49 13.83 4.65
C LEU A 168 13.73 14.64 4.28
N ASP A 169 14.35 15.29 5.26
CA ASP A 169 15.70 15.84 5.07
C ASP A 169 16.72 14.69 5.13
N TYR A 170 17.15 14.25 3.95
CA TYR A 170 18.17 13.21 3.76
C TYR A 170 19.61 13.73 3.84
N GLY A 171 19.80 15.02 4.19
CA GLY A 171 21.09 15.67 4.32
C GLY A 171 21.82 15.72 2.98
N GLU A 172 23.00 15.08 2.93
CA GLU A 172 23.88 15.09 1.76
C GLU A 172 23.27 14.43 0.50
N LEU A 173 22.15 13.70 0.62
CA LEU A 173 21.43 13.13 -0.53
C LEU A 173 20.14 13.87 -0.90
N ALA A 174 19.88 15.06 -0.34
CA ALA A 174 18.63 15.78 -0.59
C ALA A 174 18.39 16.09 -2.09
N GLU A 175 19.45 16.40 -2.85
CA GLU A 175 19.37 16.65 -4.28
C GLU A 175 19.16 15.35 -5.07
N SER A 176 19.99 14.33 -4.83
CA SER A 176 19.88 13.02 -5.50
C SER A 176 18.53 12.33 -5.27
N ALA A 177 17.94 12.52 -4.09
CA ALA A 177 16.62 11.98 -3.75
C ALA A 177 15.48 12.58 -4.59
N GLY A 178 15.70 13.72 -5.26
CA GLY A 178 14.73 14.37 -6.16
C GLY A 178 14.99 14.10 -7.64
N GLU A 179 16.08 13.42 -7.99
CA GLU A 179 16.45 13.12 -9.38
C GLU A 179 15.75 11.85 -9.89
N GLN A 180 15.54 11.79 -11.21
CA GLN A 180 14.90 10.64 -11.87
C GLN A 180 15.77 9.38 -11.84
N TYR A 181 17.11 9.55 -11.91
CA TYR A 181 18.08 8.46 -11.93
C TYR A 181 19.19 8.72 -10.93
N TRP A 182 19.72 7.63 -10.37
CA TRP A 182 20.88 7.68 -9.49
C TRP A 182 22.16 7.93 -10.30
N GLY A 183 22.89 8.99 -9.93
CA GLY A 183 24.23 9.26 -10.46
C GLY A 183 25.31 8.78 -9.49
N CYS A 184 26.17 7.87 -9.95
CA CYS A 184 27.41 7.55 -9.23
C CYS A 184 28.37 8.74 -9.35
N GLN A 185 28.73 9.36 -8.23
CA GLN A 185 29.59 10.56 -8.23
C GLN A 185 30.81 10.33 -7.31
N PRO A 186 32.03 10.69 -7.76
CA PRO A 186 33.20 10.67 -6.89
C PRO A 186 32.96 11.53 -5.66
N GLY A 187 33.34 11.03 -4.48
CA GLY A 187 33.08 11.74 -3.22
C GLY A 187 31.64 11.56 -2.71
N ASN A 188 30.86 10.59 -3.20
CA ASN A 188 29.59 10.20 -2.58
C ASN A 188 29.61 8.76 -2.02
N GLU A 189 30.77 8.11 -1.99
CA GLU A 189 30.95 6.71 -1.57
C GLU A 189 30.52 6.48 -0.12
N ALA A 190 30.62 7.51 0.73
CA ALA A 190 30.14 7.45 2.10
C ALA A 190 28.63 7.15 2.17
N TRP A 191 27.84 7.62 1.21
CA TRP A 191 26.38 7.54 1.25
C TRP A 191 25.83 6.21 0.76
N VAL A 192 26.63 5.45 0.02
CA VAL A 192 26.36 4.07 -0.42
C VAL A 192 27.08 3.02 0.44
N SER A 193 27.87 3.43 1.44
CA SER A 193 28.51 2.52 2.40
C SER A 193 27.53 2.01 3.46
N ASN A 194 27.57 0.72 3.82
CA ASN A 194 26.64 0.15 4.80
C ASN A 194 26.71 0.88 6.15
N PRO A 195 25.59 1.47 6.63
CA PRO A 195 25.58 2.28 7.84
C PRO A 195 25.64 1.46 9.13
N LEU A 196 25.40 0.15 9.09
CA LEU A 196 25.21 -0.67 10.28
C LEU A 196 26.21 -1.83 10.37
N THR A 197 26.24 -2.70 9.35
CA THR A 197 26.91 -4.00 9.39
C THR A 197 28.17 -4.08 8.54
N SER A 198 28.74 -2.94 8.12
CA SER A 198 29.95 -2.96 7.30
C SER A 198 31.14 -3.63 8.01
N PRO A 199 32.02 -4.31 7.26
CA PRO A 199 33.27 -4.86 7.81
C PRO A 199 34.14 -3.77 8.47
N GLN A 200 34.16 -2.57 7.89
CA GLN A 200 34.91 -1.43 8.43
C GLN A 200 34.41 -1.02 9.83
N ILE A 201 33.09 -0.91 10.02
CA ILE A 201 32.49 -0.62 11.34
C ILE A 201 32.82 -1.73 12.34
N THR A 202 32.66 -2.99 11.93
CA THR A 202 32.88 -4.14 12.82
C THR A 202 34.34 -4.19 13.31
N SER A 203 35.29 -3.98 12.40
CA SER A 203 36.73 -3.91 12.70
C SER A 203 37.06 -2.74 13.63
N PHE A 204 36.48 -1.56 13.34
CA PHE A 204 36.66 -0.35 14.15
C PHE A 204 36.17 -0.53 15.60
N LEU A 205 34.94 -1.03 15.79
CA LEU A 205 34.37 -1.27 17.11
C LEU A 205 35.15 -2.35 17.89
N SER A 206 35.64 -3.38 17.21
CA SER A 206 36.46 -4.44 17.81
C SER A 206 37.81 -3.87 18.29
N THR A 207 38.46 -3.05 17.47
CA THR A 207 39.72 -2.39 17.81
C THR A 207 39.56 -1.47 19.03
N LEU A 208 38.48 -0.69 19.09
CA LEU A 208 38.16 0.13 20.26
C LEU A 208 37.96 -0.72 21.53
N LYS A 209 37.28 -1.86 21.39
CA LYS A 209 37.06 -2.79 22.51
C LYS A 209 38.39 -3.37 23.02
N ASP A 210 39.27 -3.81 22.13
CA ASP A 210 40.57 -4.38 22.51
C ASP A 210 41.49 -3.34 23.17
N GLN A 211 41.49 -2.10 22.67
CA GLN A 211 42.21 -0.97 23.28
C GLN A 211 41.68 -0.64 24.69
N THR A 212 40.40 -0.83 24.95
CA THR A 212 39.82 -0.61 26.28
C THR A 212 40.14 -1.72 27.27
N GLN A 213 40.32 -2.95 26.80
CA GLN A 213 40.63 -4.12 27.64
C GLN A 213 42.14 -4.24 27.94
N SER A 214 43.01 -3.83 27.02
CA SER A 214 44.47 -3.91 27.18
C SER A 214 45.07 -2.84 28.12
N ASN A 215 44.37 -1.72 28.32
CA ASN A 215 44.82 -0.61 29.19
C ASN A 215 44.58 -0.84 30.70
N THR A 216 44.63 -2.08 31.18
CA THR A 216 44.46 -2.46 32.59
C THR A 216 45.75 -2.39 33.42
N SER A 217 46.84 -1.85 32.87
CA SER A 217 48.09 -1.63 33.63
C SER A 217 47.97 -0.37 34.51
N PRO A 218 48.47 -0.39 35.76
CA PRO A 218 48.44 0.79 36.63
C PRO A 218 49.23 1.94 35.99
N PRO A 219 48.81 3.20 36.18
CA PRO A 219 49.46 4.33 35.54
C PRO A 219 50.89 4.45 36.04
N THR A 220 51.86 4.19 35.16
CA THR A 220 53.24 4.65 35.36
C THR A 220 53.17 6.17 35.39
N THR A 221 53.66 6.77 36.46
CA THR A 221 53.74 8.21 36.70
C THR A 221 54.37 8.94 35.52
N ALA A 222 53.55 9.39 34.58
CA ALA A 222 53.91 10.38 33.57
C ALA A 222 53.80 11.75 34.24
N LYS A 223 54.92 12.48 34.18
CA LYS A 223 55.13 13.77 34.83
C LYS A 223 54.02 14.75 34.47
N ASP A 224 53.52 15.45 35.49
CA ASP A 224 52.75 16.68 35.39
C ASP A 224 53.34 17.59 34.31
N HIS A 225 52.69 17.64 33.14
CA HIS A 225 52.83 18.76 32.25
C HIS A 225 52.07 19.91 32.89
N THR A 226 52.85 20.78 33.54
CA THR A 226 52.55 22.17 33.88
C THR A 226 51.25 22.68 33.29
N GLN A 227 50.26 22.91 34.16
CA GLN A 227 49.11 23.76 33.87
C GLN A 227 49.61 25.04 33.17
N PRO A 228 49.09 25.39 31.98
CA PRO A 228 49.21 26.77 31.54
C PRO A 228 48.52 27.64 32.59
N PRO A 229 49.10 28.78 32.97
CA PRO A 229 48.48 29.66 33.96
C PRO A 229 47.08 30.02 33.45
N ALA A 230 46.09 29.89 34.33
CA ALA A 230 44.80 30.50 34.12
C ALA A 230 45.03 31.99 33.91
N HIS A 231 45.07 32.45 32.66
CA HIS A 231 44.92 33.85 32.35
C HIS A 231 43.50 34.21 32.75
N ALA A 232 43.35 34.61 34.01
CA ALA A 232 42.19 35.32 34.50
C ALA A 232 42.13 36.66 33.77
N PHE A 233 41.63 36.64 32.53
CA PHE A 233 40.93 37.79 32.02
C PHE A 233 39.67 37.90 32.89
N SER A 234 39.82 38.64 33.98
CA SER A 234 38.70 39.15 34.77
C SER A 234 37.92 40.09 33.87
N HIS A 235 37.11 39.53 32.97
CA HIS A 235 36.03 40.26 32.33
C HIS A 235 35.06 40.61 33.46
N PRO A 236 34.88 41.91 33.81
CA PRO A 236 34.07 42.32 34.96
C PRO A 236 32.59 41.91 34.86
N SER A 237 32.18 41.35 33.72
CA SER A 237 30.83 40.92 33.39
C SER A 237 30.72 39.46 32.94
N ASN A 238 31.70 38.58 33.22
CA ASN A 238 31.60 37.17 32.80
C ASN A 238 30.49 36.46 33.59
N PRO A 239 29.36 36.07 32.97
CA PRO A 239 28.26 35.44 33.68
C PRO A 239 28.56 34.01 34.15
N PHE A 240 29.62 33.37 33.63
CA PHE A 240 29.98 32.00 33.98
C PHE A 240 30.83 31.90 35.25
N THR A 241 31.41 32.99 35.75
CA THR A 241 32.23 32.97 36.98
C THR A 241 31.39 32.88 38.25
N THR A 242 30.10 33.20 38.19
CA THR A 242 29.16 33.13 39.33
C THR A 242 28.38 31.82 39.39
N LEU A 243 28.39 31.04 38.31
CA LEU A 243 27.71 29.73 38.24
C LEU A 243 28.61 28.62 38.78
N ALA A 244 28.02 27.67 39.49
CA ALA A 244 28.71 26.44 39.85
C ALA A 244 29.11 25.67 38.58
N LYS A 245 30.27 25.01 38.62
CA LYS A 245 30.84 24.26 37.49
C LYS A 245 29.84 23.28 36.90
N GLU A 246 29.10 22.59 37.76
CA GLU A 246 28.10 21.60 37.39
C GLU A 246 26.97 22.23 36.57
N ILE A 247 26.47 23.40 37.01
CA ILE A 247 25.42 24.15 36.31
C ILE A 247 25.94 24.67 34.97
N THR A 248 27.16 25.18 34.92
CA THR A 248 27.80 25.55 33.66
C THR A 248 27.87 24.35 32.73
N CYS A 249 28.37 23.19 33.19
CA CYS A 249 28.41 21.97 32.39
C CYS A 249 27.03 21.55 31.88
N GLU A 250 25.97 21.61 32.67
CA GLU A 250 24.61 21.31 32.20
C GLU A 250 24.17 22.25 31.08
N ILE A 251 24.40 23.56 31.21
CA ILE A 251 24.09 24.54 30.15
C ILE A 251 24.87 24.21 28.87
N LEU A 252 26.16 23.89 29.00
CA LEU A 252 27.04 23.59 27.88
C LEU A 252 26.64 22.31 27.12
N LEU A 253 25.96 21.35 27.74
CA LEU A 253 25.52 20.13 27.05
C LEU A 253 24.56 20.43 25.88
N HIS A 254 23.81 21.52 25.96
CA HIS A 254 22.85 21.94 24.93
C HIS A 254 23.47 22.72 23.77
N LEU A 255 24.76 23.06 23.84
CA LEU A 255 25.42 23.85 22.80
C LEU A 255 25.99 22.96 21.68
N PRO A 256 25.95 23.40 20.41
CA PRO A 256 26.66 22.74 19.31
C PRO A 256 28.17 22.72 19.55
N TYR A 257 28.85 21.73 18.97
CA TYR A 257 30.31 21.58 19.11
C TYR A 257 31.09 22.82 18.67
N THR A 258 30.73 23.46 17.56
CA THR A 258 31.40 24.68 17.06
C THR A 258 31.28 25.83 18.06
N THR A 259 30.12 25.98 18.69
CA THR A 259 29.91 26.95 19.78
C THR A 259 30.73 26.60 21.01
N LEU A 260 30.82 25.33 21.39
CA LEU A 260 31.67 24.87 22.50
C LEU A 260 33.14 25.12 22.25
N GLN A 261 33.62 24.91 21.02
CA GLN A 261 34.99 25.24 20.62
C GLN A 261 35.25 26.74 20.76
N ASN A 262 34.38 27.57 20.17
CA ASN A 262 34.51 29.02 20.25
C ASN A 262 34.49 29.52 21.70
N LEU A 263 33.61 28.94 22.54
CA LEU A 263 33.52 29.30 23.95
C LEU A 263 34.77 28.86 24.73
N THR A 264 35.31 27.68 24.45
CA THR A 264 36.55 27.19 25.06
C THR A 264 37.74 28.08 24.67
N LEU A 265 37.79 28.54 23.42
CA LEU A 265 38.83 29.45 22.92
C LEU A 265 38.67 30.89 23.40
N SER A 266 37.45 31.32 23.74
CA SER A 266 37.17 32.69 24.19
C SER A 266 37.73 33.03 25.58
N GLY A 267 38.13 32.03 26.37
CA GLY A 267 38.56 32.23 27.76
C GLY A 267 37.42 32.57 28.74
N LEU A 268 36.15 32.52 28.31
CA LEU A 268 34.99 32.80 29.17
C LEU A 268 34.69 31.69 30.18
N LEU A 269 35.18 30.47 29.97
CA LEU A 269 34.97 29.38 30.92
C LEU A 269 35.97 29.47 32.07
N PRO A 270 35.53 29.46 33.34
CA PRO A 270 36.44 29.52 34.49
C PRO A 270 37.21 28.22 34.74
N PHE A 271 37.07 27.21 33.86
CA PHE A 271 37.70 25.90 33.96
C PHE A 271 38.02 25.34 32.56
N HIS A 272 38.95 24.38 32.52
CA HIS A 272 39.35 23.72 31.28
C HIS A 272 38.36 22.61 30.89
N LEU A 273 37.36 22.94 30.06
CA LEU A 273 36.31 22.00 29.62
C LEU A 273 36.82 20.65 29.05
N PRO A 274 37.89 20.60 28.22
CA PRO A 274 38.44 19.34 27.71
C PRO A 274 38.87 18.34 28.79
N SER A 275 39.25 18.80 29.99
CA SER A 275 39.64 17.92 31.11
C SER A 275 38.47 17.19 31.78
N ILE A 276 37.23 17.57 31.50
CA ILE A 276 36.04 17.05 32.18
C ILE A 276 35.51 15.83 31.42
N SER A 277 36.11 14.66 31.65
CA SER A 277 35.74 13.41 30.95
C SER A 277 34.25 13.06 31.06
N ALA A 278 33.63 13.24 32.24
CA ALA A 278 32.20 12.97 32.43
C ALA A 278 31.28 13.84 31.55
N PHE A 279 31.65 15.11 31.33
CA PHE A 279 30.91 16.01 30.44
C PHE A 279 30.94 15.48 29.00
N TRP A 280 32.13 15.14 28.48
CA TRP A 280 32.27 14.67 27.09
C TRP A 280 31.66 13.29 26.86
N LYS A 281 31.69 12.39 27.85
CA LYS A 281 30.95 11.13 27.79
C LYS A 281 29.44 11.37 27.67
N ARG A 282 28.88 12.31 28.43
CA ARG A 282 27.46 12.67 28.33
C ARG A 282 27.14 13.41 27.02
N LYS A 283 28.03 14.31 26.57
CA LYS A 283 27.89 15.04 25.30
C LYS A 283 27.92 14.09 24.10
N LEU A 284 28.75 13.06 24.13
CA LEU A 284 28.79 12.00 23.11
C LEU A 284 27.42 11.30 23.00
N LEU A 285 26.84 10.88 24.13
CA LEU A 285 25.54 10.19 24.15
C LEU A 285 24.39 11.07 23.65
N LEU A 286 24.45 12.38 23.89
CA LEU A 286 23.44 13.34 23.44
C LEU A 286 23.58 13.69 21.96
N ASP A 287 24.81 13.92 21.49
CA ASP A 287 25.07 14.36 20.11
C ASP A 287 25.11 13.22 19.09
N MET A 288 25.49 12.02 19.54
CA MET A 288 25.70 10.85 18.70
C MET A 288 24.98 9.60 19.23
N PRO A 289 23.65 9.66 19.47
CA PRO A 289 22.89 8.51 19.98
C PRO A 289 22.88 7.31 19.01
N PHE A 290 23.20 7.53 17.73
CA PHE A 290 23.42 6.50 16.72
C PHE A 290 24.70 5.66 16.93
N LEU A 291 25.53 5.98 17.92
CA LEU A 291 26.68 5.19 18.34
C LEU A 291 26.38 4.38 19.61
N TRP A 292 25.18 3.81 19.71
CA TRP A 292 24.69 3.10 20.90
C TRP A 292 25.48 1.81 21.22
N ASP A 293 26.15 1.26 20.21
CA ASP A 293 26.94 0.02 20.25
C ASP A 293 28.41 0.26 20.62
N LEU A 294 28.78 1.50 20.97
CA LEU A 294 30.13 1.78 21.45
C LEU A 294 30.45 0.96 22.71
N PRO A 295 31.63 0.32 22.77
CA PRO A 295 32.03 -0.45 23.94
C PRO A 295 32.13 0.44 25.18
N VAL A 296 31.79 -0.11 26.36
CA VAL A 296 31.92 0.60 27.63
C VAL A 296 33.39 0.91 27.90
N LEU A 297 33.77 2.16 27.68
CA LEU A 297 35.12 2.65 27.89
C LEU A 297 35.39 2.76 29.40
N SER A 298 35.86 1.66 29.99
CA SER A 298 36.06 1.51 31.43
C SER A 298 37.34 2.18 31.94
N SER A 299 38.26 2.55 31.04
CA SER A 299 39.52 3.22 31.38
C SER A 299 39.31 4.72 31.68
N PRO A 300 40.20 5.36 32.47
CA PRO A 300 40.26 6.81 32.66
C PRO A 300 40.76 7.52 31.39
N GLY A 301 40.25 7.14 30.22
CA GLY A 301 40.50 7.83 28.96
C GLY A 301 39.89 9.22 28.98
N ASN A 302 40.57 10.14 28.31
CA ASN A 302 40.09 11.49 28.08
C ASN A 302 38.79 11.44 27.24
N GLY A 303 37.65 11.74 27.87
CA GLY A 303 36.35 11.73 27.19
C GLY A 303 36.30 12.69 25.99
N PHE A 304 37.12 13.75 26.00
CA PHE A 304 37.23 14.69 24.90
C PHE A 304 37.86 14.07 23.66
N ASP A 305 38.94 13.30 23.81
CA ASP A 305 39.63 12.66 22.68
C ASP A 305 38.71 11.65 22.00
N MET A 306 37.95 10.90 22.79
CA MET A 306 36.93 9.99 22.27
C MET A 306 35.84 10.74 21.50
N TYR A 307 35.28 11.79 22.10
CA TYR A 307 34.26 12.61 21.42
C TYR A 307 34.79 13.19 20.11
N ARG A 308 36.03 13.70 20.12
CA ARG A 308 36.69 14.26 18.93
C ARG A 308 36.90 13.20 17.84
N GLU A 309 37.34 12.00 18.20
CA GLU A 309 37.53 10.90 17.24
C GLU A 309 36.20 10.43 16.66
N MET A 310 35.18 10.19 17.49
CA MET A 310 33.85 9.83 17.00
C MET A 310 33.27 10.91 16.08
N ARG A 311 33.46 12.18 16.45
CA ARG A 311 33.04 13.30 15.60
C ARG A 311 33.78 13.30 14.26
N ARG A 312 35.09 13.03 14.25
CA ARG A 312 35.89 12.94 13.02
C ARG A 312 35.37 11.86 12.09
N GLN A 313 35.03 10.69 12.63
CA GLN A 313 34.47 9.57 11.88
C GLN A 313 33.07 9.87 11.32
N CYS A 314 32.17 10.41 12.15
CA CYS A 314 30.76 10.61 11.79
C CYS A 314 30.51 11.90 11.00
N PHE A 315 31.45 12.84 11.01
CA PHE A 315 31.36 14.12 10.29
C PHE A 315 32.48 14.32 9.30
N ALA A 316 33.16 13.25 8.91
CA ALA A 316 34.03 13.27 7.75
C ALA A 316 33.20 13.75 6.55
N THR A 317 33.65 14.85 5.95
CA THR A 317 33.21 15.24 4.62
C THR A 317 33.92 14.36 3.62
N THR A 318 33.26 14.07 2.51
CA THR A 318 33.94 13.40 1.41
C THR A 318 35.10 14.25 0.88
N PRO A 319 36.14 13.61 0.33
CA PRO A 319 37.37 14.29 -0.02
C PRO A 319 37.16 15.42 -1.03
N GLU A 320 38.04 16.43 -1.00
CA GLU A 320 38.03 17.50 -2.01
C GLU A 320 38.20 16.91 -3.42
N LEU A 321 37.31 17.30 -4.33
CA LEU A 321 37.41 16.95 -5.75
C LEU A 321 38.46 17.84 -6.41
N GLY A 322 39.33 17.25 -7.22
CA GLY A 322 40.21 17.98 -8.11
C GLY A 322 40.35 17.31 -9.47
N GLU A 323 41.00 18.01 -10.40
CA GLU A 323 41.22 17.53 -11.77
C GLU A 323 42.37 16.51 -11.79
N GLY A 324 42.08 15.26 -12.17
CA GLY A 324 43.10 14.22 -12.40
C GLY A 324 43.75 14.29 -13.79
N GLU A 325 44.70 13.39 -14.08
CA GLU A 325 45.21 13.23 -15.45
C GLU A 325 44.05 12.92 -16.43
N GLY A 326 43.83 13.82 -17.40
CA GLY A 326 42.82 13.66 -18.46
C GLY A 326 41.46 14.34 -18.22
N ASP A 327 41.38 15.41 -17.42
CA ASP A 327 40.14 16.17 -17.12
C ASP A 327 39.03 15.34 -16.43
N VAL A 328 39.40 14.25 -15.74
CA VAL A 328 38.48 13.43 -14.95
C VAL A 328 38.51 13.91 -13.49
N PRO A 329 37.37 14.29 -12.89
CA PRO A 329 37.27 14.58 -11.46
C PRO A 329 37.70 13.34 -10.66
N ARG A 330 38.69 13.51 -9.77
CA ARG A 330 39.05 12.50 -8.77
C ARG A 330 39.03 13.13 -7.40
N VAL A 331 38.95 12.28 -6.38
CA VAL A 331 39.38 12.67 -5.03
C VAL A 331 40.84 13.13 -5.11
N VAL A 332 41.11 14.42 -4.90
CA VAL A 332 42.46 14.97 -4.94
C VAL A 332 42.92 15.27 -3.52
N GLY A 333 43.78 14.38 -3.02
CA GLY A 333 44.36 14.42 -1.68
C GLY A 333 44.51 13.01 -1.11
N GLU A 334 45.48 12.78 -0.21
CA GLU A 334 45.52 11.52 0.54
C GLU A 334 44.24 11.41 1.38
N ARG A 335 43.34 10.50 0.98
CA ARG A 335 42.21 10.12 1.82
C ARG A 335 42.77 9.60 3.14
N ASP A 336 42.21 10.07 4.24
CA ASP A 336 42.47 9.44 5.53
C ASP A 336 41.84 8.04 5.55
N ALA A 337 42.65 7.03 5.24
CA ALA A 337 42.24 5.63 5.20
C ALA A 337 41.75 5.08 6.55
N SER A 338 41.95 5.82 7.65
CA SER A 338 41.39 5.48 8.96
C SER A 338 39.90 5.83 9.11
N LEU A 339 39.32 6.53 8.13
CA LEU A 339 37.90 6.91 8.16
C LEU A 339 36.99 5.75 7.79
N VAL A 340 36.03 5.48 8.67
CA VAL A 340 34.97 4.48 8.50
C VAL A 340 33.75 5.15 7.87
N LEU A 341 33.63 5.03 6.55
CA LEU A 341 32.60 5.71 5.75
C LEU A 341 31.17 5.42 6.24
N GLY A 342 30.90 4.17 6.63
CA GLY A 342 29.61 3.76 7.16
C GLY A 342 29.17 4.52 8.42
N LEU A 343 30.09 5.08 9.23
CA LEU A 343 29.73 5.87 10.41
C LEU A 343 29.18 7.26 10.04
N ALA A 344 29.68 7.86 8.95
CA ALA A 344 29.11 9.09 8.40
C ALA A 344 27.70 8.81 7.84
N ASN A 345 27.53 7.70 7.10
CA ASN A 345 26.21 7.29 6.61
C ASN A 345 25.25 6.99 7.76
N ARG A 346 25.69 6.29 8.82
CA ARG A 346 24.88 5.99 10.00
C ARG A 346 24.29 7.24 10.63
N ARG A 347 25.11 8.29 10.80
CA ARG A 347 24.64 9.60 11.29
C ARG A 347 23.56 10.19 10.38
N ARG A 348 23.79 10.18 9.06
CA ARG A 348 22.85 10.74 8.07
C ARG A 348 21.51 10.00 8.10
N VAL A 349 21.54 8.66 8.01
CA VAL A 349 20.35 7.80 8.10
C VAL A 349 19.62 7.97 9.43
N TRP A 350 20.36 8.11 10.54
CA TRP A 350 19.77 8.39 11.84
C TRP A 350 18.97 9.69 11.85
N ARG A 351 19.45 10.76 11.21
CA ARG A 351 18.71 12.04 11.14
C ARG A 351 17.38 11.90 10.41
N ALA A 352 17.35 11.16 9.31
CA ALA A 352 16.10 10.85 8.59
C ALA A 352 15.17 9.97 9.46
N CYS A 353 15.73 8.95 10.13
CA CYS A 353 14.98 8.10 11.05
C CYS A 353 14.42 8.88 12.26
N ALA A 354 15.15 9.87 12.78
CA ALA A 354 14.73 10.68 13.91
C ALA A 354 13.55 11.60 13.55
N GLN A 355 13.56 12.19 12.36
CA GLN A 355 12.40 12.93 11.82
C GLN A 355 11.16 12.03 11.73
N LEU A 356 11.32 10.82 11.22
CA LEU A 356 10.22 9.85 11.12
C LEU A 356 9.77 9.37 12.51
N ALA A 357 10.69 9.15 13.44
CA ALA A 357 10.40 8.69 14.81
C ALA A 357 9.57 9.71 15.61
N GLU A 358 9.81 11.00 15.43
CA GLU A 358 9.01 12.08 16.05
C GLU A 358 7.55 12.02 15.59
N LEU A 359 7.33 11.91 14.28
CA LEU A 359 5.99 11.78 13.71
C LEU A 359 5.31 10.48 14.13
N TYR A 360 6.06 9.38 14.09
CA TYR A 360 5.61 8.07 14.52
C TYR A 360 5.13 8.06 15.98
N GLU A 361 5.89 8.68 16.89
CA GLU A 361 5.51 8.77 18.31
C GLU A 361 4.21 9.54 18.49
N LYS A 362 4.04 10.65 17.76
CA LYS A 362 2.81 11.45 17.78
C LYS A 362 1.61 10.61 17.33
N GLU A 363 1.71 9.93 16.19
CA GLU A 363 0.65 9.06 15.67
C GLU A 363 0.34 7.88 16.61
N LEU A 364 1.38 7.28 17.21
CA LEU A 364 1.22 6.20 18.17
C LEU A 364 0.44 6.64 19.41
N ARG A 365 0.71 7.84 19.93
CA ARG A 365 -0.03 8.42 21.07
C ARG A 365 -1.49 8.70 20.69
N GLU A 366 -1.73 9.28 19.51
CA GLU A 366 -3.10 9.56 19.03
C GLU A 366 -3.93 8.29 18.81
N ASN A 367 -3.29 7.18 18.41
CA ASN A 367 -3.97 5.88 18.27
C ASN A 367 -4.24 5.23 19.62
N LYS A 368 -3.33 5.33 20.60
CA LYS A 368 -3.54 4.81 21.97
C LYS A 368 -4.65 5.53 22.73
N VAL A 369 -4.80 6.85 22.55
CA VAL A 369 -5.92 7.60 23.15
C VAL A 369 -7.29 7.12 22.62
N GLY A 370 -7.33 6.49 21.44
CA GLY A 370 -8.50 5.79 20.92
C GLY A 370 -8.69 4.34 21.42
N GLU A 371 -7.70 3.77 22.12
CA GLU A 371 -7.67 2.38 22.60
C GLU A 371 -8.11 2.18 24.06
N GLU A 372 -8.24 3.23 24.88
CA GLU A 372 -8.42 3.14 26.34
C GLU A 372 -9.86 2.94 26.87
N VAL A 373 -10.84 2.46 26.10
CA VAL A 373 -12.21 2.19 26.63
C VAL A 373 -12.71 0.79 26.32
N GLY A 374 -12.89 -0.02 27.37
CA GLY A 374 -13.53 -1.35 27.36
C GLY A 374 -12.58 -2.49 26.99
N GLU A 375 -12.31 -3.40 27.93
CA GLU A 375 -11.60 -4.66 27.66
C GLU A 375 -12.51 -5.55 26.79
N VAL A 376 -12.26 -5.57 25.49
CA VAL A 376 -12.92 -6.47 24.54
C VAL A 376 -12.45 -7.89 24.83
N ASP A 377 -13.38 -8.83 24.86
CA ASP A 377 -13.14 -10.26 25.06
C ASP A 377 -12.01 -10.75 24.15
N GLU A 378 -10.99 -11.39 24.73
CA GLU A 378 -9.84 -11.87 23.99
C GLU A 378 -10.22 -12.82 22.84
N GLU A 379 -11.29 -13.59 22.98
CA GLU A 379 -11.77 -14.46 21.90
C GLU A 379 -12.26 -13.65 20.70
N ILE A 380 -12.93 -12.52 20.94
CA ILE A 380 -13.38 -11.60 19.89
C ILE A 380 -12.16 -10.96 19.24
N VAL A 381 -11.18 -10.50 20.02
CA VAL A 381 -9.97 -9.86 19.49
C VAL A 381 -9.16 -10.84 18.63
N LYS A 382 -8.89 -12.04 19.14
CA LYS A 382 -8.09 -13.07 18.46
C LYS A 382 -8.82 -13.73 17.29
N GLY A 383 -10.16 -13.85 17.37
CA GLY A 383 -10.97 -14.52 16.35
C GLY A 383 -11.52 -13.60 15.25
N SER A 384 -11.48 -12.28 15.45
CA SER A 384 -12.00 -11.34 14.46
C SER A 384 -11.10 -11.23 13.24
N VAL A 385 -11.71 -11.38 12.06
CA VAL A 385 -11.08 -11.19 10.77
C VAL A 385 -11.80 -10.10 9.99
N SER A 386 -11.03 -9.23 9.35
CA SER A 386 -11.56 -8.28 8.37
C SER A 386 -11.97 -9.02 7.11
N VAL A 387 -13.12 -8.69 6.54
CA VAL A 387 -13.48 -9.14 5.18
C VAL A 387 -13.94 -7.96 4.35
N GLY A 388 -13.13 -7.67 3.31
CA GLY A 388 -13.35 -6.58 2.39
C GLY A 388 -13.17 -5.21 3.07
N MET A 389 -12.34 -4.36 2.46
CA MET A 389 -12.21 -2.96 2.87
C MET A 389 -12.18 -2.07 1.63
N PRO A 390 -13.28 -2.08 0.85
CA PRO A 390 -13.37 -1.35 -0.41
C PRO A 390 -13.28 0.16 -0.19
N ILE A 391 -12.80 0.84 -1.22
CA ILE A 391 -12.89 2.31 -1.30
C ILE A 391 -14.35 2.69 -1.53
N VAL A 392 -14.88 3.55 -0.67
CA VAL A 392 -16.29 3.98 -0.71
C VAL A 392 -16.45 5.49 -0.91
N ALA A 393 -15.34 6.23 -0.98
CA ALA A 393 -15.34 7.66 -1.27
C ALA A 393 -14.25 8.05 -2.27
N ALA A 394 -14.49 9.15 -2.98
CA ALA A 394 -13.54 9.80 -3.88
C ALA A 394 -13.67 11.33 -3.73
N PRO A 395 -12.58 12.11 -3.97
CA PRO A 395 -11.22 11.64 -4.24
C PRO A 395 -10.60 10.89 -3.05
N VAL A 396 -9.68 9.97 -3.35
CA VAL A 396 -8.92 9.22 -2.34
C VAL A 396 -7.77 10.11 -1.87
N SER A 397 -7.63 10.28 -0.57
CA SER A 397 -6.57 11.05 0.04
C SER A 397 -5.45 10.16 0.54
N MET A 398 -4.21 10.64 0.45
CA MET A 398 -3.01 9.94 0.94
C MET A 398 -2.80 10.09 2.46
N ASP A 399 -3.49 11.03 3.11
CA ASP A 399 -3.42 11.28 4.56
C ASP A 399 -4.42 10.46 5.38
N ALA A 400 -4.94 9.37 4.80
CA ALA A 400 -5.99 8.58 5.41
C ALA A 400 -5.55 7.93 6.73
N LYS A 401 -6.38 8.08 7.77
CA LYS A 401 -6.18 7.44 9.08
C LYS A 401 -6.89 6.09 9.10
N PHE A 402 -6.16 5.02 9.42
CA PHE A 402 -6.76 3.72 9.67
C PHE A 402 -7.62 3.73 10.94
N LEU A 403 -8.79 3.10 10.87
CA LEU A 403 -9.76 3.01 11.94
C LEU A 403 -10.19 1.56 12.16
N SER A 404 -10.33 1.16 13.41
CA SER A 404 -11.04 -0.07 13.77
C SER A 404 -11.79 0.12 15.09
N VAL A 405 -13.02 -0.41 15.16
CA VAL A 405 -13.87 -0.36 16.35
C VAL A 405 -14.61 -1.68 16.51
N TYR A 406 -14.61 -2.23 17.71
CA TYR A 406 -15.49 -3.33 18.07
C TYR A 406 -16.87 -2.81 18.44
N LEU A 407 -17.89 -3.33 17.77
CA LEU A 407 -19.30 -3.12 18.13
C LEU A 407 -19.73 -4.07 19.24
N LEU A 408 -19.02 -5.19 19.45
CA LEU A 408 -19.26 -6.15 20.54
C LEU A 408 -18.05 -6.18 21.46
N GLU A 409 -18.25 -5.92 22.75
CA GLU A 409 -17.18 -6.01 23.75
C GLU A 409 -17.10 -7.43 24.31
N LYS A 410 -18.27 -8.06 24.50
CA LYS A 410 -18.39 -9.44 24.99
C LYS A 410 -19.45 -10.16 24.20
N TRP A 411 -19.35 -11.48 24.12
CA TRP A 411 -20.36 -12.29 23.43
C TRP A 411 -21.76 -12.20 24.03
N GLY A 412 -21.86 -11.87 25.32
CA GLY A 412 -23.14 -11.59 26.00
C GLY A 412 -23.87 -10.35 25.47
N ASP A 413 -23.19 -9.45 24.76
CA ASP A 413 -23.82 -8.26 24.16
C ASP A 413 -24.81 -8.63 23.06
N LEU A 414 -24.68 -9.82 22.44
CA LEU A 414 -25.65 -10.35 21.49
C LEU A 414 -27.03 -10.65 22.10
N GLN A 415 -27.15 -10.61 23.42
CA GLN A 415 -28.42 -10.78 24.14
C GLN A 415 -29.03 -9.45 24.61
N LYS A 416 -28.34 -8.34 24.38
CA LYS A 416 -28.77 -7.00 24.80
C LYS A 416 -29.20 -6.18 23.59
N GLU A 417 -29.92 -5.10 23.85
CA GLU A 417 -30.16 -4.06 22.88
C GLU A 417 -28.84 -3.33 22.53
N LEU A 418 -28.65 -3.03 21.25
CA LEU A 418 -27.51 -2.28 20.73
C LEU A 418 -28.03 -1.08 19.94
N GLU A 419 -27.60 0.13 20.27
CA GLU A 419 -27.93 1.33 19.50
C GLU A 419 -26.71 1.76 18.67
N LEU A 420 -26.90 1.88 17.36
CA LEU A 420 -25.91 2.39 16.41
C LEU A 420 -26.31 3.78 15.93
N LYS A 421 -25.44 4.77 16.08
CA LYS A 421 -25.61 6.12 15.55
C LYS A 421 -24.75 6.34 14.31
N PHE A 422 -25.36 6.88 13.26
CA PHE A 422 -24.69 7.20 12.00
C PHE A 422 -24.61 8.71 11.82
N TYR A 423 -23.42 9.21 11.49
CA TYR A 423 -23.10 10.62 11.34
C TYR A 423 -22.74 10.92 9.88
N PHE A 424 -23.37 11.93 9.30
CA PHE A 424 -23.13 12.38 7.93
C PHE A 424 -22.67 13.84 7.93
N GLU A 425 -21.90 14.25 6.93
CA GLU A 425 -21.44 15.63 6.77
C GLU A 425 -22.60 16.63 6.92
N ASP A 426 -22.43 17.62 7.78
CA ASP A 426 -23.35 18.75 7.89
C ASP A 426 -23.03 19.75 6.77
N LYS A 427 -23.91 19.85 5.78
CA LYS A 427 -23.74 20.75 4.64
C LYS A 427 -24.49 22.07 4.79
N GLY A 428 -25.32 22.21 5.81
CA GLY A 428 -26.35 23.26 5.86
C GLY A 428 -27.28 23.24 4.64
N ASP A 429 -28.16 24.25 4.53
CA ASP A 429 -29.09 24.44 3.39
C ASP A 429 -28.39 24.99 2.12
N ARG A 430 -27.20 24.49 1.77
CA ARG A 430 -26.53 24.88 0.52
C ARG A 430 -27.12 24.13 -0.65
N GLU A 431 -27.99 24.79 -1.41
CA GLU A 431 -28.55 24.26 -2.66
C GLU A 431 -27.43 23.78 -3.61
N GLY A 432 -27.53 22.53 -4.07
CA GLY A 432 -26.68 21.98 -5.13
C GLY A 432 -25.60 20.97 -4.70
N GLU A 433 -25.30 20.79 -3.42
CA GLU A 433 -24.18 19.93 -3.00
C GLU A 433 -24.53 18.43 -2.80
N GLY A 434 -25.79 18.03 -2.98
CA GLY A 434 -26.26 16.64 -2.79
C GLY A 434 -26.21 16.17 -1.32
N PRO A 435 -26.58 14.91 -1.01
CA PRO A 435 -26.61 14.40 0.36
C PRO A 435 -25.22 14.36 1.03
N GLY A 436 -25.19 14.48 2.37
CA GLY A 436 -23.97 14.40 3.18
C GLY A 436 -23.32 13.01 3.10
N ARG A 437 -21.99 12.94 3.10
CA ARG A 437 -21.25 11.66 3.11
C ARG A 437 -21.05 11.16 4.55
N LEU A 438 -20.95 9.85 4.72
CA LEU A 438 -20.78 9.19 6.01
C LEU A 438 -19.44 9.59 6.65
N CYS A 439 -19.51 10.17 7.83
CA CYS A 439 -18.37 10.63 8.62
C CYS A 439 -18.05 9.67 9.76
N GLY A 440 -19.07 9.01 10.33
CA GLY A 440 -18.86 8.13 11.46
C GLY A 440 -20.00 7.19 11.78
N VAL A 441 -19.67 6.10 12.46
CA VAL A 441 -20.61 5.13 13.03
C VAL A 441 -20.23 4.87 14.48
N GLU A 442 -21.17 5.05 15.41
CA GLU A 442 -20.94 4.93 16.84
C GLU A 442 -21.87 3.89 17.45
N ARG A 443 -21.33 3.00 18.28
CA ARG A 443 -22.15 2.29 19.27
C ARG A 443 -22.42 3.24 20.42
N VAL A 444 -23.68 3.53 20.74
CA VAL A 444 -24.02 4.42 21.86
C VAL A 444 -23.46 3.85 23.17
N GLY A 445 -22.71 4.69 23.89
CA GLY A 445 -21.98 4.27 25.10
C GLY A 445 -20.66 3.53 24.82
N GLY A 446 -20.29 3.35 23.54
CA GLY A 446 -19.05 2.74 23.08
C GLY A 446 -18.20 3.69 22.24
N ARG A 447 -17.33 3.13 21.39
CA ARG A 447 -16.42 3.88 20.53
C ARG A 447 -17.08 4.30 19.21
N ILE A 448 -16.56 5.38 18.63
CA ILE A 448 -16.93 5.85 17.29
C ILE A 448 -15.90 5.40 16.25
N PHE A 449 -16.39 4.81 15.18
CA PHE A 449 -15.66 4.60 13.94
C PHE A 449 -15.81 5.86 13.08
N GLY A 450 -14.83 6.76 13.11
CA GLY A 450 -14.86 8.03 12.35
C GLY A 450 -15.09 9.26 13.23
N GLY A 451 -15.81 10.26 12.71
CA GLY A 451 -16.09 11.53 13.39
C GLY A 451 -17.58 11.78 13.66
N ARG A 452 -17.87 12.60 14.68
CA ARG A 452 -19.24 13.09 15.00
C ARG A 452 -19.50 14.40 14.27
N THR A 453 -19.79 14.30 12.98
CA THR A 453 -20.17 15.46 12.15
C THR A 453 -21.68 15.41 11.90
N GLY A 454 -22.36 16.56 11.98
CA GLY A 454 -23.81 16.65 11.80
C GLY A 454 -24.62 15.98 12.91
N GLU A 455 -25.94 15.88 12.69
CA GLU A 455 -26.86 15.21 13.61
C GLU A 455 -26.78 13.69 13.41
N GLY A 456 -26.59 12.95 14.51
CA GLY A 456 -26.51 11.50 14.48
C GLY A 456 -27.88 10.84 14.41
N VAL A 457 -28.06 9.91 13.46
CA VAL A 457 -29.30 9.15 13.30
C VAL A 457 -29.13 7.76 13.94
N SER A 458 -30.01 7.41 14.88
CA SER A 458 -29.96 6.14 15.61
C SER A 458 -30.69 5.00 14.90
N VAL A 459 -30.11 3.80 14.99
CA VAL A 459 -30.71 2.52 14.65
C VAL A 459 -30.62 1.63 15.88
N VAL A 460 -31.77 1.18 16.39
CA VAL A 460 -31.84 0.27 17.54
C VAL A 460 -31.91 -1.16 17.04
N VAL A 461 -30.94 -1.97 17.43
CA VAL A 461 -30.92 -3.42 17.24
C VAL A 461 -31.56 -4.06 18.46
N GLY A 462 -32.75 -4.64 18.28
CA GLY A 462 -33.51 -5.23 19.36
C GLY A 462 -32.80 -6.39 20.07
N GLU A 463 -33.28 -6.74 21.26
CA GLU A 463 -32.73 -7.87 22.02
C GLU A 463 -32.75 -9.17 21.19
N ARG A 464 -31.64 -9.90 21.22
CA ARG A 464 -31.44 -11.16 20.47
C ARG A 464 -31.50 -11.03 18.94
N VAL A 465 -31.64 -9.81 18.41
CA VAL A 465 -31.47 -9.51 16.98
C VAL A 465 -30.00 -9.16 16.73
N ARG A 466 -29.50 -9.49 15.55
CA ARG A 466 -28.09 -9.25 15.18
C ARG A 466 -28.02 -8.52 13.86
N VAL A 467 -27.01 -7.68 13.72
CA VAL A 467 -26.64 -7.10 12.44
C VAL A 467 -26.00 -8.18 11.58
N GLU A 468 -26.60 -8.45 10.43
CA GLU A 468 -26.13 -9.43 9.45
C GLU A 468 -25.23 -8.77 8.40
N GLY A 469 -25.48 -7.48 8.12
CA GLY A 469 -24.72 -6.72 7.15
C GLY A 469 -25.25 -5.31 6.94
N PHE A 470 -24.68 -4.65 5.94
CA PHE A 470 -25.01 -3.30 5.51
C PHE A 470 -25.14 -3.26 3.99
N VAL A 471 -26.14 -2.53 3.48
CA VAL A 471 -26.14 -2.04 2.10
C VAL A 471 -25.75 -0.57 2.14
N LEU A 472 -24.54 -0.28 1.69
CA LEU A 472 -24.04 1.07 1.54
C LEU A 472 -24.67 1.69 0.29
N LYS A 473 -25.27 2.87 0.44
CA LYS A 473 -25.71 3.73 -0.67
C LYS A 473 -24.61 4.71 -0.98
N VAL A 474 -24.06 4.63 -2.17
CA VAL A 474 -22.93 5.45 -2.62
C VAL A 474 -23.46 6.49 -3.62
N GLY A 475 -23.40 7.77 -3.23
CA GLY A 475 -23.79 8.89 -4.07
C GLY A 475 -22.60 9.45 -4.87
N GLY A 476 -22.88 10.19 -5.95
CA GLY A 476 -21.87 10.84 -6.79
C GLY A 476 -21.11 9.90 -7.74
N ALA A 477 -21.38 8.59 -7.71
CA ALA A 477 -20.64 7.60 -8.50
C ALA A 477 -20.79 7.78 -10.03
N GLY A 478 -21.85 8.47 -10.49
CA GLY A 478 -22.07 8.80 -11.91
C GLY A 478 -21.17 9.91 -12.48
N GLU A 479 -20.45 10.66 -11.64
CA GLU A 479 -19.45 11.64 -12.07
C GLU A 479 -18.10 10.94 -12.27
N PHE A 480 -17.47 10.99 -13.44
CA PHE A 480 -16.29 10.15 -13.72
C PHE A 480 -14.92 10.81 -13.48
N GLY A 481 -14.87 12.12 -13.24
CA GLY A 481 -13.60 12.86 -13.14
C GLY A 481 -12.87 12.65 -11.81
N LYS A 482 -11.57 12.95 -11.77
CA LYS A 482 -10.73 12.89 -10.56
C LYS A 482 -11.30 13.67 -9.36
N GLY A 483 -11.99 14.78 -9.62
CA GLY A 483 -12.64 15.60 -8.59
C GLY A 483 -14.06 15.16 -8.18
N ALA A 484 -14.56 14.03 -8.69
CA ALA A 484 -15.90 13.55 -8.40
C ALA A 484 -16.09 13.30 -6.90
N ARG A 485 -17.17 13.85 -6.36
CA ARG A 485 -17.45 13.80 -4.91
C ARG A 485 -18.27 12.55 -4.57
N VAL A 486 -17.58 11.40 -4.52
CA VAL A 486 -18.21 10.12 -4.17
C VAL A 486 -18.15 9.90 -2.66
N GLY A 487 -19.19 9.27 -2.11
CA GLY A 487 -19.18 8.80 -0.74
C GLY A 487 -20.43 8.01 -0.38
N VAL A 488 -20.40 7.35 0.77
CA VAL A 488 -21.59 6.70 1.34
C VAL A 488 -22.55 7.79 1.80
N THR A 489 -23.73 7.89 1.20
CA THR A 489 -24.76 8.91 1.50
C THR A 489 -25.92 8.35 2.32
N GLY A 490 -26.00 7.03 2.43
CA GLY A 490 -26.92 6.34 3.30
C GLY A 490 -26.50 4.90 3.55
N VAL A 491 -27.07 4.32 4.60
CA VAL A 491 -26.76 2.95 5.03
C VAL A 491 -28.07 2.25 5.33
N LYS A 492 -28.26 1.08 4.72
CA LYS A 492 -29.30 0.14 5.13
C LYS A 492 -28.70 -0.91 6.04
N VAL A 493 -29.13 -0.98 7.28
CA VAL A 493 -28.74 -2.01 8.24
C VAL A 493 -29.62 -3.23 8.03
N LEU A 494 -29.00 -4.40 7.83
CA LEU A 494 -29.68 -5.67 7.62
C LEU A 494 -29.65 -6.50 8.91
N PHE A 495 -30.79 -7.02 9.33
CA PHE A 495 -30.91 -7.82 10.53
C PHE A 495 -31.15 -9.30 10.22
N GLN A 496 -30.69 -10.17 11.13
CA GLN A 496 -30.81 -11.62 11.01
C GLN A 496 -32.26 -12.12 10.88
N ASP A 497 -33.22 -11.39 11.46
CA ASP A 497 -34.65 -11.73 11.40
C ASP A 497 -35.31 -11.32 10.07
N GLY A 498 -34.53 -10.77 9.13
CA GLY A 498 -35.00 -10.28 7.83
C GLY A 498 -35.54 -8.86 7.86
N SER A 499 -35.63 -8.21 9.03
CA SER A 499 -35.95 -6.79 9.10
C SER A 499 -34.77 -5.93 8.62
N GLU A 500 -35.06 -4.70 8.21
CA GLU A 500 -34.05 -3.76 7.74
C GLU A 500 -34.39 -2.33 8.18
N THR A 501 -33.37 -1.48 8.33
CA THR A 501 -33.55 -0.06 8.66
C THR A 501 -32.62 0.80 7.82
N GLN A 502 -33.19 1.81 7.16
CA GLN A 502 -32.46 2.76 6.32
C GLN A 502 -32.16 4.05 7.10
N VAL A 503 -30.91 4.53 7.02
CA VAL A 503 -30.49 5.85 7.50
C VAL A 503 -29.79 6.63 6.39
N GLY A 504 -29.91 7.96 6.41
CA GLY A 504 -29.42 8.81 5.32
C GLY A 504 -30.21 8.62 4.01
N SER A 505 -29.58 8.91 2.88
CA SER A 505 -30.18 8.81 1.55
C SER A 505 -30.50 7.36 1.16
N ASP A 506 -31.70 7.11 0.62
CA ASP A 506 -32.00 5.83 -0.05
C ASP A 506 -31.59 5.83 -1.54
N ASP A 507 -31.29 7.00 -2.10
CA ASP A 507 -30.80 7.15 -3.48
C ASP A 507 -29.30 6.83 -3.60
N GLY A 508 -28.89 6.39 -4.79
CA GLY A 508 -27.52 6.06 -5.15
C GLY A 508 -27.28 4.59 -5.50
N ASP A 509 -26.03 4.30 -5.83
CA ASP A 509 -25.56 2.95 -6.17
C ASP A 509 -25.34 2.12 -4.90
N LYS A 510 -25.40 0.79 -5.01
CA LYS A 510 -25.51 -0.11 -3.85
C LYS A 510 -24.30 -1.01 -3.74
N ARG A 511 -23.68 -1.04 -2.56
CA ARG A 511 -22.64 -2.01 -2.22
C ARG A 511 -23.07 -2.83 -1.01
N LEU A 512 -22.97 -4.15 -1.11
CA LEU A 512 -23.32 -5.07 -0.03
C LEU A 512 -22.07 -5.43 0.77
N LEU A 513 -22.15 -5.28 2.10
CA LEU A 513 -21.17 -5.80 3.06
C LEU A 513 -21.92 -6.70 4.05
N LYS A 514 -21.66 -8.00 4.02
CA LYS A 514 -22.41 -8.99 4.80
C LYS A 514 -21.46 -9.99 5.45
N ALA A 515 -21.76 -10.40 6.67
CA ALA A 515 -20.99 -11.44 7.34
C ALA A 515 -20.96 -12.73 6.50
N SER A 516 -19.81 -13.40 6.50
CA SER A 516 -19.67 -14.71 5.88
C SER A 516 -20.45 -15.76 6.67
N GLU A 517 -20.78 -16.87 6.00
CA GLU A 517 -21.50 -17.98 6.63
C GLU A 517 -20.79 -18.46 7.92
N GLY A 518 -21.58 -18.63 8.99
CA GLY A 518 -21.07 -19.06 10.30
C GLY A 518 -20.28 -18.00 11.09
N LYS A 519 -20.27 -16.74 10.64
CA LYS A 519 -19.59 -15.64 11.33
C LYS A 519 -20.57 -14.57 11.82
N VAL A 520 -20.15 -13.84 12.84
CA VAL A 520 -20.89 -12.73 13.44
C VAL A 520 -20.09 -11.45 13.28
N ILE A 521 -20.75 -10.34 12.90
CA ILE A 521 -20.12 -9.01 12.86
C ILE A 521 -19.76 -8.61 14.30
N THR A 522 -18.47 -8.40 14.54
CA THR A 522 -17.92 -7.97 15.84
C THR A 522 -17.52 -6.51 15.84
N GLY A 523 -17.34 -5.89 14.67
CA GLY A 523 -16.83 -4.54 14.56
C GLY A 523 -16.79 -3.98 13.13
N LEU A 524 -16.23 -2.78 13.02
CA LEU A 524 -15.99 -2.05 11.78
C LEU A 524 -14.50 -1.76 11.62
N VAL A 525 -14.04 -1.68 10.37
CA VAL A 525 -12.65 -1.37 10.01
C VAL A 525 -12.62 -0.53 8.73
N GLY A 526 -11.64 0.35 8.58
CA GLY A 526 -11.57 1.22 7.40
C GLY A 526 -10.59 2.36 7.51
N GLU A 527 -10.81 3.38 6.70
CA GLU A 527 -9.97 4.58 6.60
C GLU A 527 -10.84 5.83 6.66
N LEU A 528 -10.36 6.86 7.37
CA LEU A 528 -10.95 8.20 7.42
C LEU A 528 -9.98 9.20 6.81
N ALA A 529 -10.46 9.97 5.84
CA ALA A 529 -9.70 11.07 5.24
C ALA A 529 -10.62 12.27 5.05
N ASN A 530 -10.10 13.48 5.27
CA ASN A 530 -10.86 14.72 5.10
C ASN A 530 -12.23 14.73 5.82
N GLY A 531 -12.32 14.07 6.97
CA GLY A 531 -13.56 13.97 7.77
C GLY A 531 -14.62 13.02 7.20
N VAL A 532 -14.32 12.25 6.15
CA VAL A 532 -15.25 11.30 5.52
C VAL A 532 -14.64 9.90 5.51
N ILE A 533 -15.50 8.89 5.66
CA ILE A 533 -15.05 7.50 5.59
C ILE A 533 -14.69 7.16 4.15
N GLN A 534 -13.40 6.92 3.91
CA GLN A 534 -12.82 6.62 2.61
C GLN A 534 -12.87 5.13 2.29
N ARG A 535 -12.59 4.27 3.28
CA ARG A 535 -12.77 2.81 3.17
C ARG A 535 -13.68 2.31 4.28
N PHE A 536 -14.54 1.35 3.97
CA PHE A 536 -15.49 0.79 4.93
C PHE A 536 -15.54 -0.73 4.81
N GLY A 537 -15.21 -1.42 5.89
CA GLY A 537 -15.17 -2.88 5.99
C GLY A 537 -15.72 -3.40 7.32
N LEU A 538 -15.86 -4.72 7.41
CA LEU A 538 -16.42 -5.41 8.57
C LEU A 538 -15.37 -6.25 9.28
N LEU A 539 -15.36 -6.18 10.62
CA LEU A 539 -14.73 -7.19 11.47
C LEU A 539 -15.78 -8.27 11.79
N GLN A 540 -15.40 -9.52 11.61
CA GLN A 540 -16.28 -10.65 11.88
C GLN A 540 -15.52 -11.82 12.50
N CYS A 541 -16.15 -12.53 13.42
CA CYS A 541 -15.55 -13.65 14.15
C CYS A 541 -16.39 -14.91 13.96
N PRO A 542 -15.76 -16.10 13.77
CA PRO A 542 -16.47 -17.37 13.82
C PRO A 542 -17.19 -17.54 15.16
N ARG A 543 -18.44 -17.99 15.12
CA ARG A 543 -19.14 -18.43 16.32
C ARG A 543 -20.10 -19.55 15.95
N GLY A 544 -20.05 -20.66 16.67
CA GLY A 544 -21.01 -21.75 16.54
C GLY A 544 -22.39 -21.27 16.99
N THR A 545 -23.14 -20.67 16.09
CA THR A 545 -24.47 -20.14 16.40
C THR A 545 -25.52 -21.19 16.12
N THR A 546 -26.41 -21.42 17.08
CA THR A 546 -27.57 -22.33 16.99
C THR A 546 -28.76 -21.73 16.23
N LEU A 547 -28.59 -20.58 15.56
CA LEU A 547 -29.66 -19.85 14.90
C LEU A 547 -29.69 -20.17 13.41
N SER A 548 -30.88 -20.16 12.82
CA SER A 548 -31.10 -20.45 11.41
C SER A 548 -30.22 -19.55 10.53
N PRO A 549 -29.45 -20.12 9.60
CA PRO A 549 -28.63 -19.34 8.69
C PRO A 549 -29.53 -18.53 7.75
N SER A 550 -29.19 -17.26 7.54
CA SER A 550 -29.67 -16.47 6.40
C SER A 550 -29.22 -17.13 5.09
N LEU A 551 -29.88 -16.86 3.96
CA LEU A 551 -29.36 -17.32 2.66
C LEU A 551 -27.89 -16.86 2.48
N PRO A 552 -26.96 -17.78 2.17
CA PRO A 552 -25.57 -17.42 1.94
C PRO A 552 -25.48 -16.52 0.71
N THR A 553 -24.79 -15.39 0.85
CA THR A 553 -24.49 -14.51 -0.29
C THR A 553 -23.05 -14.74 -0.70
N PRO A 554 -22.78 -15.11 -1.97
CA PRO A 554 -21.43 -15.33 -2.44
C PRO A 554 -20.52 -14.12 -2.20
N PRO A 555 -19.29 -14.31 -1.68
CA PRO A 555 -18.34 -13.22 -1.45
C PRO A 555 -18.06 -12.37 -2.69
N THR A 556 -18.21 -12.95 -3.88
CA THR A 556 -17.98 -12.28 -5.16
C THR A 556 -18.97 -11.15 -5.43
N LEU A 557 -20.21 -11.24 -4.94
CA LEU A 557 -21.21 -10.16 -5.09
C LEU A 557 -20.94 -8.95 -4.18
N GLN A 558 -20.19 -9.14 -3.09
CA GLN A 558 -19.87 -8.09 -2.13
C GLN A 558 -18.69 -7.20 -2.58
N ARG A 559 -17.94 -7.65 -3.60
CA ARG A 559 -16.75 -6.94 -4.11
C ARG A 559 -17.07 -5.66 -4.89
N HIS A 560 -18.26 -5.58 -5.47
CA HIS A 560 -18.57 -4.53 -6.45
C HIS A 560 -19.57 -3.51 -5.91
N LEU A 561 -19.42 -2.26 -6.36
CA LEU A 561 -20.49 -1.28 -6.31
C LEU A 561 -21.46 -1.57 -7.45
N TRP A 562 -22.74 -1.80 -7.15
CA TRP A 562 -23.74 -2.14 -8.15
C TRP A 562 -24.63 -0.96 -8.48
N LYS A 563 -24.86 -0.75 -9.77
CA LYS A 563 -25.69 0.34 -10.26
C LYS A 563 -27.13 0.14 -9.85
N SER A 564 -27.67 1.05 -9.04
CA SER A 564 -29.07 1.14 -8.58
C SER A 564 -29.65 -0.06 -7.79
N THR A 565 -29.30 -1.30 -8.10
CA THR A 565 -29.84 -2.54 -7.52
C THR A 565 -28.76 -3.58 -7.34
N LEU A 566 -28.87 -4.41 -6.29
CA LEU A 566 -27.97 -5.55 -6.08
C LEU A 566 -28.40 -6.73 -6.97
N PRO A 567 -27.45 -7.55 -7.47
CA PRO A 567 -27.78 -8.81 -8.11
C PRO A 567 -28.49 -9.78 -7.16
N PRO A 568 -29.30 -10.71 -7.69
CA PRO A 568 -29.90 -11.77 -6.88
C PRO A 568 -28.85 -12.53 -6.05
N PRO A 569 -29.12 -12.83 -4.76
CA PRO A 569 -28.13 -13.38 -3.84
C PRO A 569 -27.69 -14.81 -4.16
N ASN A 570 -28.42 -15.52 -5.01
CA ASN A 570 -28.09 -16.87 -5.50
C ASN A 570 -27.08 -16.87 -6.67
N LEU A 571 -26.65 -15.70 -7.15
CA LEU A 571 -25.69 -15.59 -8.24
C LEU A 571 -24.25 -15.50 -7.74
N GLN A 572 -23.32 -15.95 -8.58
CA GLN A 572 -21.89 -15.76 -8.39
C GLN A 572 -21.35 -14.86 -9.50
N ALA A 573 -20.55 -13.85 -9.14
CA ALA A 573 -19.80 -13.07 -10.11
C ALA A 573 -18.40 -13.68 -10.32
N SER A 574 -18.02 -13.89 -11.58
CA SER A 574 -16.63 -14.22 -11.95
C SER A 574 -15.78 -12.95 -11.85
N THR A 575 -14.48 -13.05 -11.59
CA THR A 575 -13.60 -11.87 -11.64
C THR A 575 -13.59 -11.26 -13.04
N TYR A 576 -13.50 -9.93 -13.15
CA TYR A 576 -13.29 -9.26 -14.44
C TYR A 576 -11.80 -9.01 -14.67
N GLN A 577 -11.43 -8.79 -15.94
CA GLN A 577 -10.14 -8.23 -16.32
C GLN A 577 -10.32 -6.81 -16.85
N THR A 578 -9.26 -6.02 -16.74
CA THR A 578 -9.16 -4.65 -17.23
C THR A 578 -8.11 -4.58 -18.33
N GLY A 579 -8.23 -3.60 -19.22
CA GLY A 579 -7.13 -3.25 -20.11
C GLY A 579 -6.01 -2.50 -19.38
N TYR A 580 -4.96 -2.10 -20.10
CA TYR A 580 -3.83 -1.37 -19.53
C TYR A 580 -4.11 0.12 -19.25
N TRP A 581 -5.29 0.62 -19.61
CA TRP A 581 -5.72 1.96 -19.19
C TRP A 581 -6.47 1.89 -17.86
N THR A 582 -5.99 2.66 -16.89
CA THR A 582 -6.60 2.76 -15.56
C THR A 582 -7.57 3.95 -15.50
N PRO A 583 -8.78 3.76 -14.95
CA PRO A 583 -9.73 4.86 -14.80
C PRO A 583 -9.20 5.96 -13.87
N ASP A 584 -9.74 7.17 -14.01
CA ASP A 584 -9.40 8.32 -13.16
C ASP A 584 -9.73 8.11 -11.65
N ARG A 585 -10.48 7.05 -11.31
CA ARG A 585 -10.90 6.71 -9.94
C ARG A 585 -10.86 5.21 -9.70
N SER A 586 -10.80 4.80 -8.44
CA SER A 586 -10.91 3.40 -8.02
C SER A 586 -12.12 2.69 -8.62
N PHE A 587 -11.92 1.45 -9.10
CA PHE A 587 -13.00 0.58 -9.57
C PHE A 587 -14.02 0.27 -8.47
N ASP A 588 -13.64 0.39 -7.20
CA ASP A 588 -14.59 0.27 -6.10
C ASP A 588 -15.64 1.40 -6.07
N THR A 589 -15.35 2.54 -6.68
CA THR A 589 -16.25 3.69 -6.77
C THR A 589 -16.98 3.80 -8.11
N ILE A 590 -16.69 2.89 -9.06
CA ILE A 590 -17.33 2.83 -10.37
C ILE A 590 -18.45 1.78 -10.35
N PRO A 591 -19.70 2.15 -10.64
CA PRO A 591 -20.82 1.23 -10.52
C PRO A 591 -20.87 0.21 -11.67
N MET A 592 -20.96 -1.06 -11.29
CA MET A 592 -21.20 -2.20 -12.18
C MET A 592 -22.69 -2.32 -12.48
N SER A 593 -23.05 -2.39 -13.76
CA SER A 593 -24.41 -2.76 -14.17
C SER A 593 -24.42 -4.22 -14.58
N PHE A 594 -25.47 -4.96 -14.20
CA PHE A 594 -25.64 -6.35 -14.63
C PHE A 594 -26.84 -6.51 -15.57
N LEU A 595 -26.70 -7.45 -16.50
CA LEU A 595 -27.69 -7.86 -17.47
C LEU A 595 -28.02 -9.33 -17.23
N LEU A 596 -29.19 -9.58 -16.65
CA LEU A 596 -29.63 -10.94 -16.32
C LEU A 596 -30.36 -11.59 -17.50
N PHE A 597 -29.85 -12.73 -17.93
CA PHE A 597 -30.43 -13.60 -18.96
C PHE A 597 -31.53 -14.47 -18.36
N GLY A 598 -31.24 -15.06 -17.20
CA GLY A 598 -32.12 -15.99 -16.50
C GLY A 598 -31.33 -16.83 -15.51
N THR A 599 -31.96 -17.23 -14.41
CA THR A 599 -31.35 -18.01 -13.34
C THR A 599 -31.70 -19.50 -13.42
N THR A 600 -32.73 -19.83 -14.21
CA THR A 600 -33.17 -21.20 -14.46
C THR A 600 -33.20 -21.51 -15.95
N PRO A 601 -33.13 -22.80 -16.35
CA PRO A 601 -33.29 -23.20 -17.75
C PRO A 601 -34.58 -22.67 -18.39
N SER A 602 -35.69 -22.64 -17.64
CA SER A 602 -36.97 -22.10 -18.11
C SER A 602 -36.94 -20.60 -18.37
N GLU A 603 -36.21 -19.83 -17.56
CA GLU A 603 -36.02 -18.40 -17.80
C GLU A 603 -35.13 -18.15 -19.03
N LEU A 604 -34.04 -18.92 -19.17
CA LEU A 604 -33.16 -18.83 -20.33
C LEU A 604 -33.89 -19.20 -21.63
N ALA A 605 -34.87 -20.09 -21.57
CA ALA A 605 -35.67 -20.47 -22.72
C ALA A 605 -36.51 -19.32 -23.30
N ASN A 606 -36.67 -18.21 -22.58
CA ASN A 606 -37.37 -17.04 -23.07
C ASN A 606 -36.49 -16.10 -23.87
N ILE A 607 -35.18 -16.31 -23.95
CA ILE A 607 -34.28 -15.41 -24.69
C ILE A 607 -34.46 -15.61 -26.19
N THR A 608 -34.61 -14.51 -26.92
CA THR A 608 -34.73 -14.52 -28.39
C THR A 608 -33.56 -13.87 -29.08
N ASP A 609 -32.94 -12.86 -28.47
CA ASP A 609 -31.87 -12.11 -29.11
C ASP A 609 -30.88 -11.48 -28.12
N PHE A 610 -29.63 -11.31 -28.55
CA PHE A 610 -28.64 -10.44 -27.93
C PHE A 610 -28.34 -9.27 -28.86
N SER A 611 -28.09 -8.08 -28.33
CA SER A 611 -27.66 -6.96 -29.16
C SER A 611 -26.62 -6.06 -28.49
N SER A 612 -25.73 -5.49 -29.31
CA SER A 612 -24.68 -4.57 -28.89
C SER A 612 -24.25 -3.67 -30.04
N ASP A 613 -23.63 -2.54 -29.72
CA ASP A 613 -22.94 -1.72 -30.71
C ASP A 613 -21.48 -2.17 -30.93
N ALA A 614 -20.84 -1.60 -31.95
CA ALA A 614 -19.46 -1.94 -32.34
C ALA A 614 -18.38 -1.46 -31.35
N LYS A 615 -18.74 -0.66 -30.34
CA LYS A 615 -17.82 -0.12 -29.33
C LYS A 615 -18.12 -0.67 -27.92
N LEU A 616 -19.03 -1.64 -27.81
CA LEU A 616 -19.53 -2.17 -26.54
C LEU A 616 -20.04 -1.09 -25.58
N ARG A 617 -20.58 0.02 -26.11
CA ARG A 617 -21.16 1.07 -25.25
C ARG A 617 -22.43 0.58 -24.58
N SER A 618 -23.17 -0.32 -25.20
CA SER A 618 -24.33 -0.92 -24.55
C SER A 618 -24.55 -2.35 -24.99
N LEU A 619 -25.08 -3.16 -24.07
CA LEU A 619 -25.41 -4.57 -24.25
C LEU A 619 -26.88 -4.77 -23.88
N ALA A 620 -27.59 -5.58 -24.65
CA ALA A 620 -28.99 -5.88 -24.41
C ALA A 620 -29.32 -7.34 -24.69
N VAL A 621 -30.37 -7.81 -24.01
CA VAL A 621 -31.00 -9.13 -24.21
C VAL A 621 -32.50 -8.93 -24.39
N HIS A 622 -33.07 -9.66 -25.35
CA HIS A 622 -34.47 -9.60 -25.75
C HIS A 622 -35.16 -10.90 -25.38
N PHE A 623 -36.41 -10.78 -24.95
CA PHE A 623 -37.21 -11.90 -24.49
C PHE A 623 -38.44 -12.13 -25.36
N ALA A 624 -38.96 -13.36 -25.31
CA ALA A 624 -40.09 -13.80 -26.11
C ALA A 624 -41.42 -13.10 -25.76
N ASP A 625 -41.49 -12.40 -24.62
CA ASP A 625 -42.61 -11.53 -24.24
C ASP A 625 -42.51 -10.12 -24.85
N GLY A 626 -41.45 -9.84 -25.62
CA GLY A 626 -41.16 -8.56 -26.25
C GLY A 626 -40.42 -7.58 -25.33
N SER A 627 -40.07 -7.96 -24.10
CA SER A 627 -39.28 -7.12 -23.21
C SER A 627 -37.80 -7.09 -23.60
N GLU A 628 -37.16 -5.95 -23.38
CA GLU A 628 -35.71 -5.76 -23.51
C GLU A 628 -35.14 -5.42 -22.14
N ARG A 629 -34.00 -6.03 -21.79
CA ARG A 629 -33.13 -5.54 -20.72
C ARG A 629 -31.83 -5.06 -21.33
N SER A 630 -31.30 -3.94 -20.85
CA SER A 630 -30.03 -3.39 -21.35
C SER A 630 -29.21 -2.71 -20.27
N ILE A 631 -27.89 -2.76 -20.46
CA ILE A 631 -26.88 -2.09 -19.65
C ILE A 631 -25.99 -1.19 -20.53
N GLY A 632 -25.34 -0.22 -19.90
CA GLY A 632 -24.53 0.81 -20.56
C GLY A 632 -25.20 2.18 -20.62
N PRO A 633 -24.50 3.22 -21.12
CA PRO A 633 -25.05 4.55 -21.30
C PRO A 633 -26.20 4.54 -22.33
N ARG A 634 -27.25 5.32 -22.04
CA ARG A 634 -28.34 5.60 -22.98
C ARG A 634 -28.06 6.91 -23.70
N ASP A 635 -27.19 6.87 -24.70
CA ASP A 635 -26.70 8.05 -25.42
C ASP A 635 -27.37 8.25 -26.80
N GLY A 636 -28.46 7.54 -27.08
CA GLY A 636 -29.19 7.62 -28.34
C GLY A 636 -28.61 6.74 -29.46
N ALA A 637 -27.54 6.01 -29.21
CA ALA A 637 -26.93 5.10 -30.17
C ALA A 637 -27.54 3.68 -30.18
N GLU A 638 -28.63 3.45 -29.44
CA GLU A 638 -29.28 2.13 -29.33
C GLU A 638 -29.75 1.62 -30.70
N GLY A 639 -30.13 2.52 -31.62
CA GLY A 639 -30.52 2.19 -32.99
C GLY A 639 -29.38 1.65 -33.87
N ALA A 640 -28.12 1.79 -33.44
CA ALA A 640 -26.95 1.24 -34.13
C ALA A 640 -26.54 -0.14 -33.61
N ARG A 641 -27.27 -0.72 -32.64
CA ARG A 641 -27.00 -2.06 -32.13
C ARG A 641 -27.25 -3.09 -33.22
N LYS A 642 -26.32 -4.03 -33.38
CA LYS A 642 -26.53 -5.22 -34.19
C LYS A 642 -27.09 -6.33 -33.31
N VAL A 643 -27.88 -7.21 -33.91
CA VAL A 643 -28.68 -8.23 -33.21
C VAL A 643 -28.19 -9.63 -33.61
N PHE A 644 -28.07 -10.51 -32.62
CA PHE A 644 -27.82 -11.94 -32.78
C PHE A 644 -28.98 -12.72 -32.20
N ARG A 645 -29.66 -13.48 -33.05
CA ARG A 645 -30.83 -14.27 -32.66
C ARG A 645 -30.41 -15.57 -32.00
N ILE A 646 -31.05 -15.93 -30.89
CA ILE A 646 -30.88 -17.19 -30.17
C ILE A 646 -32.21 -17.94 -30.05
N ASP A 647 -32.20 -19.26 -30.22
CA ASP A 647 -33.38 -20.10 -30.06
C ASP A 647 -33.51 -20.60 -28.62
N GLY A 648 -33.78 -19.68 -27.69
CA GLY A 648 -33.96 -20.03 -26.28
C GLY A 648 -35.05 -21.09 -26.08
N ARG A 649 -36.18 -20.97 -26.79
CA ARG A 649 -37.31 -21.92 -26.68
C ARG A 649 -36.95 -23.31 -27.16
N GLY A 650 -36.06 -23.40 -28.16
CA GLY A 650 -35.47 -24.66 -28.61
C GLY A 650 -34.50 -25.28 -27.61
N GLY A 651 -34.09 -24.57 -26.54
CA GLY A 651 -33.13 -25.02 -25.55
C GLY A 651 -31.71 -24.47 -25.75
N GLU A 652 -31.54 -23.49 -26.65
CA GLU A 652 -30.25 -22.86 -26.88
C GLU A 652 -29.89 -21.89 -25.75
N VAL A 653 -28.72 -22.06 -25.13
CA VAL A 653 -28.25 -21.24 -24.02
C VAL A 653 -26.82 -20.78 -24.23
N VAL A 654 -26.41 -19.71 -23.55
CA VAL A 654 -25.02 -19.26 -23.55
C VAL A 654 -24.15 -20.24 -22.76
N LYS A 655 -23.13 -20.80 -23.40
CA LYS A 655 -22.21 -21.77 -22.81
C LYS A 655 -20.89 -21.14 -22.39
N LYS A 656 -20.39 -20.19 -23.19
CA LYS A 656 -19.08 -19.56 -23.01
C LYS A 656 -19.12 -18.11 -23.48
N VAL A 657 -18.40 -17.25 -22.76
CA VAL A 657 -18.19 -15.85 -23.14
C VAL A 657 -16.69 -15.59 -23.18
N GLU A 658 -16.19 -15.06 -24.29
CA GLU A 658 -14.78 -14.66 -24.44
C GLU A 658 -14.72 -13.14 -24.64
N VAL A 659 -13.75 -12.50 -24.00
CA VAL A 659 -13.65 -11.05 -23.92
C VAL A 659 -12.28 -10.62 -24.44
N GLY A 660 -12.28 -9.81 -25.50
CA GLY A 660 -11.07 -9.32 -26.17
C GLY A 660 -10.56 -8.03 -25.54
N MET A 661 -9.34 -8.07 -25.00
CA MET A 661 -8.73 -7.00 -24.22
C MET A 661 -7.62 -6.26 -24.99
N ASN A 662 -7.58 -4.95 -24.83
CA ASN A 662 -6.48 -4.06 -25.25
C ASN A 662 -6.32 -2.95 -24.19
N HIS A 663 -6.41 -1.67 -24.58
CA HIS A 663 -6.47 -0.56 -23.61
C HIS A 663 -7.73 -0.65 -22.75
N LEU A 664 -8.84 -1.12 -23.32
CA LEU A 664 -10.12 -1.40 -22.65
C LEU A 664 -10.76 -2.67 -23.26
N PRO A 665 -11.89 -3.17 -22.72
CA PRO A 665 -12.81 -4.06 -23.43
C PRO A 665 -13.20 -3.58 -24.82
N MET A 666 -12.71 -4.30 -25.84
CA MET A 666 -12.92 -3.93 -27.24
C MET A 666 -13.81 -4.91 -28.00
N ALA A 667 -13.95 -6.16 -27.52
CA ALA A 667 -14.83 -7.15 -28.11
C ALA A 667 -15.35 -8.18 -27.10
N ILE A 668 -16.51 -8.75 -27.43
CA ILE A 668 -17.10 -9.90 -26.75
C ILE A 668 -17.52 -10.93 -27.81
N LYS A 669 -17.21 -12.19 -27.52
CA LYS A 669 -17.63 -13.36 -28.27
C LYS A 669 -18.51 -14.22 -27.39
N ILE A 670 -19.71 -14.54 -27.87
CA ILE A 670 -20.67 -15.39 -27.17
C ILE A 670 -20.78 -16.70 -27.93
N THR A 671 -20.57 -17.83 -27.25
CA THR A 671 -20.75 -19.17 -27.80
C THR A 671 -21.92 -19.85 -27.11
N THR A 672 -22.85 -20.38 -27.91
CA THR A 672 -24.06 -21.04 -27.43
C THR A 672 -23.90 -22.56 -27.32
N SER A 673 -24.85 -23.24 -26.70
CA SER A 673 -24.93 -24.71 -26.63
C SER A 673 -25.10 -25.38 -27.99
N TYR A 674 -25.55 -24.65 -29.01
CA TYR A 674 -25.64 -25.10 -30.40
C TYR A 674 -24.37 -24.79 -31.20
N ASN A 675 -23.28 -24.47 -30.51
CA ASN A 675 -22.01 -24.08 -31.13
C ASN A 675 -22.14 -22.89 -32.09
N ARG A 676 -23.17 -22.04 -31.93
CA ARG A 676 -23.28 -20.80 -32.69
C ARG A 676 -22.47 -19.72 -32.00
N ILE A 677 -21.86 -18.85 -32.80
CA ILE A 677 -20.96 -17.82 -32.30
C ILE A 677 -21.44 -16.46 -32.75
N CYS A 678 -21.54 -15.54 -31.78
CA CYS A 678 -21.76 -14.13 -32.01
C CYS A 678 -20.53 -13.32 -31.61
N PHE A 679 -20.24 -12.28 -32.37
CA PHE A 679 -19.19 -11.31 -32.08
C PHE A 679 -19.77 -9.90 -32.03
N PHE A 680 -19.48 -9.17 -30.96
CA PHE A 680 -19.70 -7.73 -30.86
C PHE A 680 -18.37 -7.03 -30.57
N GLY A 681 -18.16 -5.85 -31.16
CA GLY A 681 -16.95 -5.06 -30.96
C GLY A 681 -15.99 -5.04 -32.15
N THR A 682 -14.70 -4.83 -31.87
CA THR A 682 -13.63 -4.71 -32.88
C THR A 682 -12.62 -5.88 -32.76
N ASN A 683 -12.02 -6.29 -33.89
CA ASN A 683 -11.04 -7.37 -33.91
C ASN A 683 -9.81 -7.04 -33.00
N GLN A 684 -9.38 -7.97 -32.14
CA GLN A 684 -8.25 -7.82 -31.22
C GLN A 684 -7.33 -9.03 -31.22
N LYS A 685 -6.03 -8.86 -31.51
CA LYS A 685 -5.09 -9.99 -31.61
C LYS A 685 -4.28 -10.29 -30.35
N ASN A 686 -4.46 -9.51 -29.28
CA ASN A 686 -3.54 -9.50 -28.15
C ASN A 686 -3.94 -10.46 -27.02
N ALA A 687 -4.80 -10.01 -26.11
CA ALA A 687 -5.19 -10.73 -24.91
C ALA A 687 -6.68 -11.05 -24.92
N HIS A 688 -7.05 -12.23 -24.42
CA HIS A 688 -8.44 -12.65 -24.30
C HIS A 688 -8.68 -13.36 -22.97
N THR A 689 -9.81 -13.07 -22.36
CA THR A 689 -10.28 -13.76 -21.15
C THR A 689 -11.43 -14.67 -21.52
N ILE A 690 -11.38 -15.92 -21.08
CA ILE A 690 -12.45 -16.89 -21.30
C ILE A 690 -13.24 -17.06 -20.00
N TYR A 691 -14.55 -16.95 -20.09
CA TYR A 691 -15.49 -17.15 -19.00
C TYR A 691 -16.42 -18.32 -19.32
N GLU A 692 -16.37 -19.31 -18.44
CA GLU A 692 -17.24 -20.49 -18.45
C GLU A 692 -17.89 -20.65 -17.07
N PRO A 693 -19.01 -21.39 -16.95
CA PRO A 693 -19.58 -21.72 -15.66
C PRO A 693 -18.52 -22.42 -14.76
N PRO A 694 -18.50 -22.13 -13.45
CA PRO A 694 -17.50 -22.68 -12.54
C PRO A 694 -17.57 -24.22 -12.41
N SER A 695 -18.70 -24.83 -12.77
CA SER A 695 -18.85 -26.29 -12.86
C SER A 695 -19.98 -26.65 -13.82
N SER A 696 -20.08 -27.93 -14.18
CA SER A 696 -21.19 -28.47 -15.00
C SER A 696 -22.57 -28.26 -14.37
N THR A 697 -22.63 -28.07 -13.05
CA THR A 697 -23.85 -27.78 -12.30
C THR A 697 -24.24 -26.30 -12.30
N HIS A 698 -23.49 -25.44 -13.00
CA HIS A 698 -23.80 -24.02 -13.16
C HIS A 698 -24.13 -23.67 -14.61
N LEU A 699 -24.83 -22.57 -14.79
CA LEU A 699 -25.12 -21.94 -16.08
C LEU A 699 -24.68 -20.48 -16.07
N ILE A 700 -24.44 -19.90 -17.25
CA ILE A 700 -24.23 -18.47 -17.40
C ILE A 700 -25.59 -17.77 -17.28
N ALA A 701 -25.78 -17.08 -16.16
CA ALA A 701 -27.04 -16.42 -15.81
C ALA A 701 -27.14 -14.98 -16.33
N GLY A 702 -26.00 -14.38 -16.69
CA GLY A 702 -25.95 -13.01 -17.16
C GLY A 702 -24.53 -12.50 -17.39
N LEU A 703 -24.46 -11.21 -17.70
CA LEU A 703 -23.23 -10.43 -17.81
C LEU A 703 -23.25 -9.30 -16.79
N TYR A 704 -22.08 -8.79 -16.43
CA TYR A 704 -21.97 -7.50 -15.77
C TYR A 704 -20.77 -6.72 -16.29
N ALA A 705 -20.87 -5.40 -16.25
CA ALA A 705 -19.89 -4.49 -16.83
C ALA A 705 -19.94 -3.11 -16.18
N SER A 706 -18.85 -2.36 -16.29
CA SER A 706 -18.77 -0.94 -15.94
C SER A 706 -18.50 -0.07 -17.17
N TRP A 707 -18.90 1.20 -17.07
CA TRP A 707 -18.58 2.25 -18.05
C TRP A 707 -18.07 3.47 -17.31
N GLY A 708 -17.19 4.23 -17.96
CA GLY A 708 -16.68 5.48 -17.41
C GLY A 708 -15.20 5.43 -17.10
N TYR A 709 -14.39 5.27 -18.15
CA TYR A 709 -12.95 5.40 -18.09
C TYR A 709 -12.54 6.84 -17.73
N SER A 710 -13.16 7.81 -18.40
CA SER A 710 -12.96 9.25 -18.17
C SER A 710 -14.24 10.02 -18.51
N VAL A 711 -14.26 11.32 -18.17
CA VAL A 711 -15.40 12.23 -18.43
C VAL A 711 -15.85 12.18 -19.90
N ASP A 712 -14.88 12.11 -20.82
CA ASP A 712 -15.14 12.16 -22.27
C ASP A 712 -15.32 10.78 -22.91
N ARG A 713 -15.05 9.69 -22.18
CA ARG A 713 -15.05 8.32 -22.73
C ARG A 713 -15.91 7.39 -21.89
N LYS A 714 -17.14 7.20 -22.35
CA LYS A 714 -18.13 6.25 -21.79
C LYS A 714 -18.01 4.85 -22.39
N GLU A 715 -16.79 4.42 -22.72
CA GLU A 715 -16.52 3.09 -23.25
C GLU A 715 -16.63 2.04 -22.13
N CYS A 716 -16.87 0.79 -22.51
CA CYS A 716 -16.88 -0.32 -21.57
C CYS A 716 -15.49 -0.44 -20.93
N THR A 717 -15.42 -0.43 -19.60
CA THR A 717 -14.15 -0.47 -18.85
C THR A 717 -13.87 -1.87 -18.30
N THR A 718 -14.91 -2.60 -17.94
CA THR A 718 -14.81 -3.98 -17.44
C THR A 718 -15.98 -4.80 -17.96
N ILE A 719 -15.79 -6.10 -18.13
CA ILE A 719 -16.88 -7.03 -18.44
C ILE A 719 -16.56 -8.43 -17.92
N SER A 720 -17.55 -9.09 -17.33
CA SER A 720 -17.48 -10.48 -16.88
C SER A 720 -18.89 -11.10 -16.80
N ILE A 721 -18.98 -12.34 -16.31
CA ILE A 721 -20.21 -13.13 -16.26
C ILE A 721 -20.78 -13.24 -14.84
N LEU A 722 -22.10 -13.44 -14.78
CA LEU A 722 -22.80 -13.95 -13.61
C LEU A 722 -23.17 -15.41 -13.86
N SER A 723 -23.02 -16.27 -12.85
CA SER A 723 -23.41 -17.68 -12.92
C SER A 723 -24.45 -18.02 -11.85
N ALA A 724 -25.36 -18.94 -12.20
CA ALA A 724 -26.36 -19.50 -11.29
C ALA A 724 -26.22 -21.03 -11.21
N ARG A 725 -26.61 -21.63 -10.09
CA ARG A 725 -26.68 -23.09 -9.94
C ARG A 725 -27.91 -23.63 -10.70
N LYS A 726 -27.75 -24.76 -11.38
CA LYS A 726 -28.84 -25.50 -12.02
C LYS A 726 -29.66 -26.21 -10.93
N ASP A 727 -30.94 -25.89 -10.81
CA ASP A 727 -31.87 -26.67 -10.00
C ASP A 727 -32.42 -27.84 -10.84
N GLY A 728 -32.08 -29.09 -10.47
CA GLY A 728 -32.62 -30.32 -11.06
C GLY A 728 -31.73 -31.01 -12.12
N GLU A 729 -31.75 -32.35 -12.11
CA GLU A 729 -31.10 -33.22 -13.11
C GLU A 729 -31.76 -33.07 -14.48
N LEU A 730 -30.97 -32.70 -15.47
CA LEU A 730 -31.32 -32.84 -16.88
C LEU A 730 -30.21 -33.63 -17.56
N GLY A 731 -30.56 -34.88 -17.91
CA GLY A 731 -30.17 -35.57 -19.14
C GLY A 731 -28.70 -35.82 -19.41
N GLU A 732 -28.39 -37.09 -19.70
CA GLU A 732 -27.09 -37.64 -20.09
C GLU A 732 -26.07 -36.64 -20.65
N GLU A 733 -24.91 -36.68 -20.01
CA GLU A 733 -23.65 -36.10 -20.45
C GLU A 733 -23.34 -36.56 -21.88
N VAL A 734 -23.54 -35.70 -22.88
CA VAL A 734 -22.90 -35.89 -24.17
C VAL A 734 -21.41 -35.66 -23.93
N MET A 735 -20.65 -36.76 -23.91
CA MET A 735 -19.19 -36.72 -23.75
C MET A 735 -18.59 -35.70 -24.72
N GLY A 736 -18.14 -34.57 -24.15
CA GLY A 736 -17.25 -33.65 -24.85
C GLY A 736 -15.95 -34.38 -25.13
N VAL A 737 -15.47 -34.25 -26.36
CA VAL A 737 -14.17 -34.75 -26.79
C VAL A 737 -13.10 -34.29 -25.79
N GLN A 738 -12.27 -35.23 -25.33
CA GLN A 738 -11.06 -34.92 -24.59
C GLN A 738 -10.10 -34.15 -25.50
N ASP A 739 -10.12 -32.82 -25.42
CA ASP A 739 -9.01 -32.01 -25.94
C ASP A 739 -7.96 -31.88 -24.84
N GLY A 740 -7.20 -32.97 -24.67
CA GLY A 740 -5.88 -32.88 -24.06
C GLY A 740 -4.97 -32.13 -25.01
N ASN A 741 -4.71 -30.85 -24.73
CA ASN A 741 -3.50 -30.14 -25.17
C ASN A 741 -3.30 -28.86 -24.36
N SER A 742 -2.32 -28.89 -23.46
CA SER A 742 -1.57 -27.71 -23.04
C SER A 742 -0.69 -27.28 -24.21
N TRP A 743 -0.95 -26.12 -24.83
CA TRP A 743 -0.13 -25.64 -25.94
C TRP A 743 0.28 -24.17 -25.76
N SER A 744 1.59 -23.97 -25.69
CA SER A 744 2.27 -22.69 -25.82
C SER A 744 2.31 -22.27 -27.31
N PRO A 745 2.24 -20.98 -27.65
CA PRO A 745 2.24 -20.56 -29.05
C PRO A 745 3.64 -20.73 -29.71
N PRO A 746 3.74 -21.30 -30.91
CA PRO A 746 4.84 -21.09 -31.83
C PRO A 746 4.68 -19.73 -32.49
N GLY A 747 5.80 -19.01 -32.60
CA GLY A 747 5.89 -17.81 -33.41
C GLY A 747 5.50 -18.12 -34.85
N PHE A 748 4.55 -17.36 -35.38
CA PHE A 748 4.19 -17.40 -36.80
C PHE A 748 4.58 -16.08 -37.46
N GLU A 749 5.82 -16.05 -37.94
CA GLU A 749 6.16 -15.30 -39.15
C GLU A 749 5.45 -15.97 -40.34
N ASN A 750 4.85 -15.17 -41.24
CA ASN A 750 4.35 -15.57 -42.57
C ASN A 750 2.86 -15.94 -42.76
N ALA A 751 1.91 -15.27 -42.09
CA ALA A 751 0.56 -15.11 -42.64
C ALA A 751 0.31 -13.64 -43.00
N ARG A 752 0.01 -13.36 -44.27
CA ARG A 752 -0.27 -11.99 -44.75
C ARG A 752 -1.46 -11.41 -43.96
N PRO A 753 -1.37 -10.16 -43.47
CA PRO A 753 -2.47 -9.55 -42.74
C PRO A 753 -3.62 -9.26 -43.69
N LEU A 754 -4.80 -9.84 -43.42
CA LEU A 754 -6.06 -9.31 -43.94
C LEU A 754 -6.21 -7.90 -43.39
N ALA A 755 -6.35 -6.91 -44.29
CA ALA A 755 -6.54 -5.51 -43.91
C ALA A 755 -7.78 -5.37 -42.99
N PRO A 756 -7.71 -4.56 -41.93
CA PRO A 756 -8.81 -4.38 -40.99
C PRO A 756 -9.98 -3.71 -41.72
N ARG A 757 -11.08 -4.46 -41.94
CA ARG A 757 -12.36 -3.85 -42.31
C ARG A 757 -13.01 -3.35 -41.02
N SER A 758 -13.18 -2.04 -40.93
CA SER A 758 -13.65 -1.29 -39.76
C SER A 758 -15.10 -1.55 -39.31
N GLU A 759 -15.81 -2.57 -39.82
CA GLU A 759 -17.26 -2.68 -39.63
C GLU A 759 -17.85 -4.10 -39.50
N ALA A 760 -17.04 -5.17 -39.47
CA ALA A 760 -17.56 -6.53 -39.57
C ALA A 760 -18.03 -7.08 -38.21
N ILE A 761 -19.34 -7.17 -38.02
CA ILE A 761 -19.92 -8.18 -37.12
C ILE A 761 -20.07 -9.43 -37.97
N ALA A 762 -19.38 -10.50 -37.59
CA ALA A 762 -19.56 -11.80 -38.19
C ALA A 762 -20.59 -12.57 -37.36
N VAL A 763 -21.68 -13.01 -37.99
CA VAL A 763 -22.57 -14.04 -37.43
C VAL A 763 -22.21 -15.30 -38.19
N ALA A 764 -21.57 -16.25 -37.52
CA ALA A 764 -21.21 -17.54 -38.09
C ALA A 764 -22.33 -18.55 -37.82
N GLY A 765 -22.86 -19.18 -38.87
CA GLY A 765 -23.83 -20.27 -38.74
C GLY A 765 -23.16 -21.61 -38.37
N GLU A 766 -23.93 -22.70 -38.25
CA GLU A 766 -23.39 -24.05 -38.02
C GLU A 766 -22.37 -24.47 -39.10
N GLU A 767 -22.60 -24.07 -40.35
CA GLU A 767 -21.73 -24.39 -41.49
C GLU A 767 -20.36 -23.69 -41.40
N ASP A 768 -20.30 -22.52 -40.74
CA ASP A 768 -19.10 -21.72 -40.57
C ASP A 768 -18.36 -22.04 -39.25
N TYR A 769 -18.97 -22.82 -38.35
CA TYR A 769 -18.41 -23.11 -37.02
C TYR A 769 -17.01 -23.73 -37.12
N VAL A 770 -16.79 -24.68 -38.03
CA VAL A 770 -15.47 -25.31 -38.22
C VAL A 770 -14.43 -24.30 -38.70
N GLU A 771 -14.84 -23.28 -39.47
CA GLU A 771 -13.94 -22.23 -39.95
C GLU A 771 -13.53 -21.27 -38.82
N PHE A 772 -14.42 -20.98 -37.87
CA PHE A 772 -14.19 -20.00 -36.80
C PHE A 772 -13.83 -20.60 -35.43
N ALA A 773 -14.11 -21.88 -35.18
CA ALA A 773 -13.86 -22.55 -33.91
C ALA A 773 -12.37 -22.61 -33.53
N GLY A 774 -11.49 -22.62 -34.54
CA GLY A 774 -10.03 -22.59 -34.38
C GLY A 774 -9.35 -21.28 -34.81
N ARG A 775 -10.11 -20.26 -35.25
CA ARG A 775 -9.53 -18.97 -35.68
C ARG A 775 -9.50 -17.98 -34.52
N TRP A 776 -8.32 -17.39 -34.34
CA TRP A 776 -8.12 -16.21 -33.51
C TRP A 776 -8.63 -14.97 -34.27
N TRP A 777 -9.38 -14.14 -33.56
CA TRP A 777 -9.89 -12.79 -33.88
C TRP A 777 -9.82 -12.27 -35.32
#